data_AF-A0A820ISE7-F1
#
_entry.id   AF-A0A820ISE7-F1
#
_cell.length_a   1.000
_cell.length_b   1.000
_cell.length_c   1.000
_cell.angle_alpha   90.00
_cell.angle_beta   90.00
_cell.angle_gamma   90.00
#
_symmetry.space_group_name_H-M   'P 1'
#
loop_
_entity.id
_entity.type
_entity.pdbx_description
1 polymer ?
#
loop_
_entity_poly.entity_id
_entity_poly.type
_entity_poly.pdbx_seq_one_letter_code
_entity_poly.pdbx_strand_id
1 'polypeptide(L)'
;MGKGGHNTRIGNTDDQQADLASLSAPPHRLPTLSEIKVKVPAHCFRPTVRESMSYVVKDVIYVVLAFIVMYQIQSRFQYGFLLFPIYWCVQGTLYTSLFVLGHDCGHSSFSMYPLLNDIITHNKHHKNTGNIDKDEIFYPQRGAPFEPSLIDDILSWLPGIGWFYYLINGYSPRTINHFNPFEPMFYNRNLFGVSCSLLAYVGICYSMYLYACSFSFMNLVAYHLIPVFLFASYMVIITMLHHTEIDVPWYADSEWNNVKGQLSTVDRDYGCVHSVIHTIGTHQIHHLFTKVPHYHLEEATMHFRKAFPDLVRYSDEPILSAFRRMFKIFIQQRGIDHDIRKAMTDQQPVDTSTEIDTTDKPKSKYDKTKIFLYIAMGLSAWGDRMWNFAVGIYFISLNPNNLQSVALNGVALNLAVILFGGAIGDWIDRNQRLPALRKALYFQNLSVSVMAVLVVIALYNQSWLPSYWMLIIQGILIGIGMIATLSSVACKVSISKDWVVALYGSDRQNLANTNATLRRIDLISGVLAPILTGAVMAFTSRWLSAVLIAGWNVVSLCFELLLYTRVYGYAHDVLSNKISAAKSNEKLAEKREGPIRKFFSSLQGLGTYASLSVFLPGLSLALLYLTVLSFDSVTRAYVIEQGLSEVLLGLLNGLGSIIGIIGTLAYPIFVKRIGLVRTGVIGFWSEFSMLILCLLSLFVHGTSFIPFEKFTAVSCHYYDTYSNSTNATSTLMHLPCSNSKLSVLLLVIGITLNRFGLWIADLTVSQLQQERVPEKIRGRIGGTQHSLNQLFDLIRYTLIICLPHMPQFGYHICLSVLSVFTASLIYTIWSCSTASQLVPPAADIEMTEKNADLAGYYETELGEKLNYVDNEEDKV
;
A
#
# COMPACT_ATOMS: atom_id res chain seq x y z
N MET A 1 0.40 -47.04 -48.98
CA MET A 1 -0.46 -48.16 -49.43
C MET A 1 -1.83 -47.93 -48.78
N GLY A 2 -2.97 -47.70 -49.44
CA GLY A 2 -3.28 -47.47 -50.83
C GLY A 2 -4.65 -46.77 -50.97
N LYS A 3 -4.70 -45.84 -51.94
CA LYS A 3 -5.79 -45.58 -52.91
C LYS A 3 -7.26 -45.51 -52.46
N GLY A 4 -7.90 -44.38 -52.81
CA GLY A 4 -9.34 -44.27 -53.01
C GLY A 4 -9.82 -42.83 -53.19
N GLY A 5 -9.53 -42.20 -54.34
CA GLY A 5 -10.26 -40.99 -54.76
C GLY A 5 -11.45 -41.39 -55.63
N HIS A 6 -12.57 -40.66 -55.55
CA HIS A 6 -13.51 -40.46 -56.65
C HIS A 6 -14.39 -39.20 -56.47
N ASN A 7 -14.72 -38.65 -57.62
CA ASN A 7 -15.31 -37.35 -57.93
C ASN A 7 -16.81 -37.18 -57.58
N THR A 8 -17.15 -35.93 -57.26
CA THR A 8 -18.36 -35.14 -57.56
C THR A 8 -19.73 -35.81 -57.71
N ARG A 9 -20.71 -35.33 -56.92
CA ARG A 9 -22.08 -35.09 -57.39
C ARG A 9 -22.69 -33.88 -56.66
N ILE A 10 -22.98 -32.83 -57.44
CA ILE A 10 -23.94 -31.78 -57.07
C ILE A 10 -25.31 -32.46 -57.08
N GLY A 11 -25.98 -32.49 -55.94
CA GLY A 11 -27.30 -33.11 -55.76
C GLY A 11 -28.17 -32.24 -54.86
N ASN A 12 -29.33 -31.88 -55.40
CA ASN A 12 -30.47 -31.14 -54.87
C ASN A 12 -30.50 -30.70 -53.40
N THR A 13 -30.88 -29.42 -53.23
CA THR A 13 -31.15 -28.68 -52.00
C THR A 13 -32.35 -29.15 -51.16
N ASP A 14 -32.96 -30.30 -51.48
CA ASP A 14 -34.17 -30.77 -50.79
C ASP A 14 -33.90 -31.94 -49.82
N ASP A 15 -32.77 -32.64 -49.92
CA ASP A 15 -32.42 -33.77 -49.03
C ASP A 15 -31.67 -33.35 -47.75
N GLN A 16 -31.15 -32.11 -47.67
CA GLN A 16 -30.52 -31.60 -46.44
C GLN A 16 -31.53 -31.21 -45.35
N GLN A 17 -32.82 -31.11 -45.69
CA GLN A 17 -33.86 -30.75 -44.72
C GLN A 17 -34.46 -31.98 -44.00
N ALA A 18 -34.24 -33.18 -44.53
CA ALA A 18 -34.65 -34.44 -43.91
C ALA A 18 -33.63 -34.99 -42.90
N ASP A 19 -32.33 -34.77 -43.13
CA ASP A 19 -31.26 -35.19 -42.19
C ASP A 19 -31.08 -34.26 -40.98
N LEU A 20 -31.62 -33.03 -41.02
CA LEU A 20 -31.71 -32.16 -39.84
C LEU A 20 -32.93 -32.47 -38.94
N ALA A 21 -33.88 -33.27 -39.41
CA ALA A 21 -35.05 -33.67 -38.62
C ALA A 21 -34.81 -34.93 -37.76
N SER A 22 -33.79 -35.74 -38.07
CA SER A 22 -33.47 -36.99 -37.36
C SER A 22 -32.51 -36.84 -36.17
N LEU A 23 -32.04 -35.63 -35.87
CA LEU A 23 -31.18 -35.32 -34.70
C LEU A 23 -31.97 -34.79 -33.47
N SER A 24 -33.30 -34.80 -33.52
CA SER A 24 -34.13 -34.47 -32.36
C SER A 24 -34.37 -35.69 -31.47
N ALA A 25 -33.30 -36.23 -30.89
CA ALA A 25 -33.45 -36.98 -29.65
C ALA A 25 -34.13 -36.05 -28.62
N PRO A 26 -35.18 -36.49 -27.91
CA PRO A 26 -35.81 -35.66 -26.90
C PRO A 26 -34.73 -35.24 -25.89
N PRO A 27 -34.69 -33.97 -25.43
CA PRO A 27 -33.69 -33.53 -24.48
C PRO A 27 -33.74 -34.45 -23.27
N HIS A 28 -32.63 -35.10 -22.97
CA HIS A 28 -32.54 -36.08 -21.90
C HIS A 28 -33.03 -35.40 -20.61
N ARG A 29 -34.20 -35.81 -20.10
CA ARG A 29 -34.77 -35.25 -18.88
C ARG A 29 -33.77 -35.50 -17.75
N LEU A 30 -33.28 -34.42 -17.13
CA LEU A 30 -32.42 -34.56 -15.95
C LEU A 30 -33.15 -35.37 -14.87
N PRO A 31 -32.46 -36.31 -14.20
CA PRO A 31 -33.06 -37.13 -13.16
C PRO A 31 -33.50 -36.26 -11.99
N THR A 32 -34.57 -36.66 -11.33
CA THR A 32 -35.05 -36.03 -10.09
C THR A 32 -34.12 -36.41 -8.92
N LEU A 33 -34.10 -35.59 -7.84
CA LEU A 33 -33.34 -35.91 -6.62
C LEU A 33 -33.68 -37.30 -6.06
N SER A 34 -34.96 -37.72 -6.17
CA SER A 34 -35.41 -39.04 -5.74
C SER A 34 -34.79 -40.18 -6.57
N GLU A 35 -34.71 -40.01 -7.89
CA GLU A 35 -34.10 -41.01 -8.80
C GLU A 35 -32.59 -41.14 -8.53
N ILE A 36 -31.91 -40.03 -8.25
CA ILE A 36 -30.50 -40.03 -7.87
C ILE A 36 -30.34 -40.70 -6.50
N LYS A 37 -31.19 -40.36 -5.52
CA LYS A 37 -31.10 -40.85 -4.14
C LYS A 37 -31.22 -42.37 -4.05
N VAL A 38 -32.08 -42.99 -4.86
CA VAL A 38 -32.26 -44.46 -4.90
C VAL A 38 -30.99 -45.20 -5.32
N LYS A 39 -30.06 -44.54 -6.02
CA LYS A 39 -28.78 -45.13 -6.44
C LYS A 39 -27.69 -45.05 -5.36
N VAL A 40 -27.87 -44.20 -4.35
CA VAL A 40 -26.94 -44.06 -3.23
C VAL A 40 -27.39 -44.97 -2.07
N PRO A 41 -26.50 -45.73 -1.42
CA PRO A 41 -26.85 -46.59 -0.30
C PRO A 41 -27.53 -45.82 0.83
N ALA A 42 -28.55 -46.44 1.45
CA ALA A 42 -29.35 -45.79 2.48
C ALA A 42 -28.56 -45.47 3.76
N HIS A 43 -27.48 -46.21 4.06
CA HIS A 43 -26.63 -45.94 5.23
C HIS A 43 -25.82 -44.66 5.06
N CYS A 44 -25.48 -44.26 3.83
CA CYS A 44 -24.78 -42.98 3.58
C CYS A 44 -25.57 -41.75 4.07
N PHE A 45 -26.88 -41.87 4.31
CA PHE A 45 -27.72 -40.77 4.81
C PHE A 45 -27.99 -40.83 6.32
N ARG A 46 -27.31 -41.73 7.04
CA ARG A 46 -27.57 -41.98 8.47
C ARG A 46 -26.32 -41.69 9.29
N PRO A 47 -26.11 -40.43 9.71
CA PRO A 47 -24.94 -40.09 10.51
C PRO A 47 -25.02 -40.72 11.89
N THR A 48 -23.87 -41.16 12.41
CA THR A 48 -23.75 -41.66 13.78
C THR A 48 -22.96 -40.67 14.64
N VAL A 49 -23.49 -40.37 15.84
CA VAL A 49 -22.81 -39.44 16.77
C VAL A 49 -21.41 -39.93 17.11
N ARG A 50 -21.22 -41.25 17.24
CA ARG A 50 -19.92 -41.85 17.55
C ARG A 50 -18.89 -41.54 16.48
N GLU A 51 -19.21 -41.75 15.21
CA GLU A 51 -18.27 -41.50 14.11
C GLU A 51 -18.00 -40.01 13.99
N SER A 52 -19.03 -39.17 13.94
CA SER A 52 -18.89 -37.72 13.83
C SER A 52 -18.05 -37.13 14.98
N MET A 53 -18.29 -37.55 16.23
CA MET A 53 -17.49 -37.12 17.38
C MET A 53 -16.06 -37.67 17.36
N SER A 54 -15.83 -38.85 16.78
CA SER A 54 -14.47 -39.40 16.65
C SER A 54 -13.59 -38.51 15.76
N TYR A 55 -14.16 -37.92 14.70
CA TYR A 55 -13.47 -36.94 13.86
C TYR A 55 -13.21 -35.63 14.60
N VAL A 56 -14.14 -35.14 15.42
CA VAL A 56 -13.92 -33.96 16.27
C VAL A 56 -12.73 -34.19 17.22
N VAL A 57 -12.71 -35.32 17.91
CA VAL A 57 -11.62 -35.67 18.84
C VAL A 57 -10.30 -35.79 18.09
N LYS A 58 -10.29 -36.49 16.94
CA LYS A 58 -9.11 -36.66 16.08
C LYS A 58 -8.53 -35.30 15.65
N ASP A 59 -9.37 -34.41 15.14
CA ASP A 59 -8.94 -33.11 14.62
C ASP A 59 -8.43 -32.19 15.73
N VAL A 60 -9.12 -32.16 16.88
CA VAL A 60 -8.65 -31.40 18.05
C VAL A 60 -7.30 -31.92 18.55
N ILE A 61 -7.11 -33.25 18.59
CA ILE A 61 -5.82 -33.84 18.95
C ILE A 61 -4.73 -33.39 17.96
N TYR A 62 -5.00 -33.42 16.65
CA TYR A 62 -4.01 -33.00 15.66
C TYR A 62 -3.68 -31.50 15.75
N VAL A 63 -4.68 -30.65 15.95
CA VAL A 63 -4.49 -29.20 16.17
C VAL A 63 -3.62 -28.92 17.40
N VAL A 64 -3.90 -29.61 18.51
CA VAL A 64 -3.13 -29.46 19.75
C VAL A 64 -1.72 -30.04 19.59
N LEU A 65 -1.59 -31.20 18.96
CA LEU A 65 -0.30 -31.85 18.74
C LEU A 65 0.62 -31.01 17.84
N ALA A 66 0.10 -30.47 16.74
CA ALA A 66 0.87 -29.61 15.85
C ALA A 66 1.37 -28.34 16.58
N PHE A 67 0.52 -27.72 17.41
CA PHE A 67 0.93 -26.62 18.28
C PHE A 67 2.03 -27.04 19.27
N ILE A 68 1.84 -28.15 19.99
CA ILE A 68 2.82 -28.65 20.98
C ILE A 68 4.14 -28.96 20.28
N VAL A 69 4.15 -29.67 19.16
CA VAL A 69 5.36 -30.01 18.42
C VAL A 69 6.11 -28.74 18.01
N MET A 70 5.42 -27.77 17.43
CA MET A 70 6.06 -26.50 17.03
C MET A 70 6.60 -25.73 18.24
N TYR A 71 5.83 -25.67 19.32
CA TYR A 71 6.26 -25.03 20.57
C TYR A 71 7.52 -25.70 21.16
N GLN A 72 7.57 -27.03 21.15
CA GLN A 72 8.69 -27.83 21.64
C GLN A 72 9.94 -27.73 20.74
N ILE A 73 9.76 -27.51 19.44
CA ILE A 73 10.84 -27.22 18.50
C ILE A 73 11.40 -25.82 18.79
N GLN A 74 10.53 -24.82 18.92
CA GLN A 74 10.93 -23.44 19.15
C GLN A 74 11.64 -23.26 20.49
N SER A 75 11.25 -24.03 21.52
CA SER A 75 11.88 -23.98 22.84
C SER A 75 13.24 -24.68 22.91
N ARG A 76 13.51 -25.66 22.04
CA ARG A 76 14.75 -26.45 22.04
C ARG A 76 15.79 -26.03 21.00
N PHE A 77 15.36 -25.49 19.88
CA PHE A 77 16.24 -25.19 18.75
C PHE A 77 16.28 -23.69 18.48
N GLN A 78 17.47 -23.09 18.52
CA GLN A 78 17.70 -21.66 18.26
C GLN A 78 17.17 -21.20 16.89
N TYR A 79 17.19 -22.09 15.89
CA TYR A 79 16.68 -21.84 14.53
C TYR A 79 15.32 -22.49 14.27
N GLY A 80 14.60 -22.91 15.32
CA GLY A 80 13.27 -23.53 15.19
C GLY A 80 12.26 -22.67 14.43
N PHE A 81 12.44 -21.35 14.44
CA PHE A 81 11.57 -20.40 13.75
C PHE A 81 11.56 -20.58 12.23
N LEU A 82 12.58 -21.21 11.65
CA LEU A 82 12.62 -21.51 10.21
C LEU A 82 11.54 -22.51 9.78
N LEU A 83 10.96 -23.27 10.73
CA LEU A 83 9.90 -24.24 10.48
C LEU A 83 8.49 -23.66 10.59
N PHE A 84 8.35 -22.38 10.97
CA PHE A 84 7.04 -21.72 11.05
C PHE A 84 6.24 -21.80 9.74
N PRO A 85 6.81 -21.62 8.53
CA PRO A 85 6.04 -21.75 7.29
C PRO A 85 5.39 -23.13 7.12
N ILE A 86 6.09 -24.21 7.51
CA ILE A 86 5.56 -25.57 7.45
C ILE A 86 4.45 -25.73 8.49
N TYR A 87 4.70 -25.27 9.72
CA TYR A 87 3.68 -25.26 10.78
C TYR A 87 2.44 -24.49 10.35
N TRP A 88 2.57 -23.31 9.73
CA TRP A 88 1.44 -22.52 9.26
C TRP A 88 0.59 -23.28 8.26
N CYS A 89 1.20 -23.92 7.26
CA CYS A 89 0.49 -24.75 6.30
C CYS A 89 -0.26 -25.89 7.00
N VAL A 90 0.42 -26.66 7.86
CA VAL A 90 -0.20 -27.78 8.59
C VAL A 90 -1.35 -27.31 9.48
N GLN A 91 -1.11 -26.31 10.32
CA GLN A 91 -2.08 -25.80 11.28
C GLN A 91 -3.28 -25.17 10.58
N GLY A 92 -3.05 -24.41 9.50
CA GLY A 92 -4.12 -23.83 8.69
C GLY A 92 -5.01 -24.90 8.04
N THR A 93 -4.42 -25.98 7.49
CA THR A 93 -5.18 -27.11 6.95
C THR A 93 -6.00 -27.83 8.02
N LEU A 94 -5.47 -28.00 9.24
CA LEU A 94 -6.21 -28.59 10.36
C LEU A 94 -7.35 -27.69 10.85
N TYR A 95 -7.22 -26.37 10.76
CA TYR A 95 -8.35 -25.47 11.00
C TYR A 95 -9.44 -25.60 9.92
N THR A 96 -9.06 -25.85 8.67
CA THR A 96 -10.02 -26.18 7.60
C THR A 96 -10.77 -27.48 7.88
N SER A 97 -10.13 -28.51 8.45
CA SER A 97 -10.82 -29.76 8.79
C SER A 97 -11.87 -29.55 9.89
N LEU A 98 -11.54 -28.80 10.94
CA LEU A 98 -12.50 -28.42 11.99
C LEU A 98 -13.68 -27.62 11.43
N PHE A 99 -13.43 -26.74 10.47
CA PHE A 99 -14.51 -26.02 9.79
C PHE A 99 -15.44 -26.96 9.03
N VAL A 100 -14.92 -27.98 8.34
CA VAL A 100 -15.76 -28.95 7.61
C VAL A 100 -16.65 -29.75 8.57
N LEU A 101 -16.19 -30.10 9.76
CA LEU A 101 -17.04 -30.71 10.79
C LEU A 101 -18.16 -29.77 11.25
N GLY A 102 -17.83 -28.49 11.46
CA GLY A 102 -18.81 -27.44 11.73
C GLY A 102 -19.79 -27.20 10.57
N HIS A 103 -19.32 -27.38 9.34
CA HIS A 103 -20.11 -27.29 8.13
C HIS A 103 -21.17 -28.39 8.09
N ASP A 104 -20.80 -29.63 8.44
CA ASP A 104 -21.72 -30.77 8.56
C ASP A 104 -22.79 -30.54 9.65
N CYS A 105 -22.43 -29.88 10.76
CA CYS A 105 -23.41 -29.45 11.76
C CYS A 105 -24.45 -28.52 11.13
N GLY A 106 -24.01 -27.53 10.36
CA GLY A 106 -24.92 -26.60 9.67
C GLY A 106 -25.87 -27.24 8.68
N HIS A 107 -25.45 -28.35 8.07
CA HIS A 107 -26.27 -29.16 7.16
C HIS A 107 -27.13 -30.22 7.84
N SER A 108 -27.03 -30.36 9.16
CA SER A 108 -27.64 -31.46 9.91
C SER A 108 -27.18 -32.85 9.43
N SER A 109 -26.00 -32.95 8.84
CA SER A 109 -25.34 -34.21 8.49
C SER A 109 -24.41 -34.70 9.59
N PHE A 110 -24.04 -33.87 10.57
CA PHE A 110 -23.19 -34.30 11.68
C PHE A 110 -23.90 -35.31 12.61
N SER A 111 -25.19 -35.10 12.89
CA SER A 111 -25.96 -35.93 13.83
C SER A 111 -27.44 -35.94 13.47
N MET A 112 -28.17 -36.98 13.91
CA MET A 112 -29.64 -37.02 13.86
C MET A 112 -30.30 -36.14 14.93
N TYR A 113 -29.53 -35.67 15.92
CA TYR A 113 -30.03 -34.83 17.02
C TYR A 113 -29.82 -33.35 16.72
N PRO A 114 -30.89 -32.53 16.54
CA PRO A 114 -30.76 -31.11 16.19
C PRO A 114 -29.87 -30.32 17.14
N LEU A 115 -29.95 -30.59 18.45
CA LEU A 115 -29.15 -29.90 19.46
C LEU A 115 -27.62 -30.06 19.25
N LEU A 116 -27.19 -31.20 18.71
CA LEU A 116 -25.77 -31.42 18.38
C LEU A 116 -25.34 -30.68 17.10
N ASN A 117 -26.30 -30.35 16.23
CA ASN A 117 -26.07 -29.68 14.95
C ASN A 117 -26.15 -28.14 15.06
N ASP A 118 -26.88 -27.60 16.05
CA ASP A 118 -27.22 -26.17 16.18
C ASP A 118 -26.02 -25.23 16.51
N ILE A 119 -24.77 -25.65 16.28
CA ILE A 119 -23.56 -24.90 16.62
C ILE A 119 -23.09 -23.97 15.48
N ILE A 120 -23.41 -24.24 14.21
CA ILE A 120 -23.04 -23.40 13.05
C ILE A 120 -24.16 -23.49 12.02
N THR A 121 -24.50 -22.41 11.29
CA THR A 121 -25.65 -22.40 10.37
C THR A 121 -25.29 -21.85 8.97
N HIS A 122 -24.97 -22.74 8.03
CA HIS A 122 -24.47 -22.45 6.67
C HIS A 122 -25.40 -22.98 5.56
N ASN A 123 -26.70 -22.64 5.59
CA ASN A 123 -27.71 -23.23 4.68
C ASN A 123 -28.07 -22.39 3.46
N LYS A 124 -27.81 -21.07 3.47
CA LYS A 124 -28.31 -20.17 2.42
C LYS A 124 -27.49 -20.26 1.12
N HIS A 125 -26.17 -20.40 1.24
CA HIS A 125 -25.23 -20.62 0.13
C HIS A 125 -25.57 -21.84 -0.75
N HIS A 126 -25.88 -22.99 -0.15
CA HIS A 126 -26.18 -24.23 -0.89
C HIS A 126 -27.54 -24.22 -1.57
N LYS A 127 -28.48 -23.42 -1.08
CA LYS A 127 -29.86 -23.44 -1.55
C LYS A 127 -30.01 -22.86 -2.96
N ASN A 128 -29.13 -21.94 -3.34
CA ASN A 128 -29.25 -21.15 -4.58
C ASN A 128 -28.07 -21.36 -5.52
N THR A 129 -27.27 -22.41 -5.33
CA THR A 129 -26.05 -22.64 -6.13
C THR A 129 -26.35 -22.64 -7.63
N GLY A 130 -25.59 -21.86 -8.40
CA GLY A 130 -25.73 -21.75 -9.85
C GLY A 130 -26.92 -20.89 -10.30
N ASN A 131 -27.59 -20.17 -9.39
CA ASN A 131 -28.65 -19.22 -9.70
C ASN A 131 -28.08 -17.78 -9.69
N ILE A 132 -27.98 -17.15 -10.85
CA ILE A 132 -27.39 -15.80 -10.98
C ILE A 132 -28.16 -14.73 -10.16
N ASP A 133 -29.47 -14.92 -9.99
CA ASP A 133 -30.36 -13.99 -9.31
C ASP A 133 -30.37 -14.16 -7.78
N LYS A 134 -29.86 -15.29 -7.25
CA LYS A 134 -29.99 -15.63 -5.82
C LYS A 134 -28.72 -16.15 -5.13
N ASP A 135 -27.67 -16.52 -5.87
CA ASP A 135 -26.39 -17.00 -5.29
C ASP A 135 -25.64 -15.87 -4.55
N GLU A 136 -24.90 -16.19 -3.49
CA GLU A 136 -24.33 -15.16 -2.61
C GLU A 136 -22.89 -14.79 -2.97
N ILE A 137 -22.15 -15.67 -3.66
CA ILE A 137 -20.72 -15.49 -3.86
C ILE A 137 -20.23 -16.06 -5.20
N PHE A 138 -19.20 -15.45 -5.77
CA PHE A 138 -18.54 -15.87 -7.02
C PHE A 138 -19.44 -16.04 -8.27
N TYR A 139 -20.62 -15.42 -8.29
CA TYR A 139 -21.52 -15.43 -9.44
C TYR A 139 -21.21 -14.28 -10.43
N PRO A 140 -21.49 -14.45 -11.74
CA PRO A 140 -21.37 -13.39 -12.73
C PRO A 140 -22.31 -12.23 -12.43
N GLN A 141 -21.81 -10.99 -12.49
CA GLN A 141 -22.61 -9.81 -12.16
C GLN A 141 -23.13 -9.13 -13.42
N ARG A 142 -24.44 -8.85 -13.47
CA ARG A 142 -25.06 -8.04 -14.54
C ARG A 142 -24.63 -6.57 -14.40
N GLY A 143 -24.29 -5.90 -15.50
CA GLY A 143 -23.94 -4.46 -15.50
C GLY A 143 -22.88 -4.08 -16.53
N ALA A 144 -22.32 -2.86 -16.42
CA ALA A 144 -21.21 -2.43 -17.29
C ALA A 144 -19.88 -3.11 -16.89
N PRO A 145 -19.00 -3.44 -17.85
CA PRO A 145 -17.72 -4.10 -17.59
C PRO A 145 -16.90 -3.36 -16.53
N PHE A 146 -16.57 -4.03 -15.44
CA PHE A 146 -15.74 -3.44 -14.38
C PHE A 146 -14.26 -3.74 -14.64
N GLU A 147 -13.41 -2.73 -14.59
CA GLU A 147 -11.97 -2.97 -14.71
C GLU A 147 -11.34 -3.43 -13.39
N PRO A 148 -10.46 -4.47 -13.42
CA PRO A 148 -9.79 -4.99 -12.24
C PRO A 148 -9.11 -3.88 -11.41
N SER A 149 -9.42 -3.83 -10.12
CA SER A 149 -8.76 -2.90 -9.18
C SER A 149 -7.50 -3.55 -8.56
N LEU A 150 -6.63 -2.72 -7.96
CA LEU A 150 -5.50 -3.21 -7.15
C LEU A 150 -5.97 -4.13 -6.00
N ILE A 151 -7.17 -3.91 -5.49
CA ILE A 151 -7.76 -4.75 -4.45
C ILE A 151 -8.04 -6.14 -5.02
N ASP A 152 -8.60 -6.24 -6.23
CA ASP A 152 -8.83 -7.53 -6.88
C ASP A 152 -7.51 -8.28 -7.11
N ASP A 153 -6.45 -7.58 -7.54
CA ASP A 153 -5.12 -8.18 -7.63
C ASP A 153 -4.63 -8.69 -6.26
N ILE A 154 -4.73 -7.88 -5.19
CA ILE A 154 -4.34 -8.30 -3.83
C ILE A 154 -5.12 -9.53 -3.38
N LEU A 155 -6.44 -9.56 -3.62
CA LEU A 155 -7.30 -10.68 -3.25
C LEU A 155 -6.96 -11.97 -4.02
N SER A 156 -6.39 -11.86 -5.24
CA SER A 156 -5.90 -13.03 -5.99
C SER A 156 -4.62 -13.64 -5.38
N TRP A 157 -3.75 -12.81 -4.80
CA TRP A 157 -2.50 -13.25 -4.17
C TRP A 157 -2.67 -13.63 -2.70
N LEU A 158 -3.63 -13.02 -2.02
CA LEU A 158 -3.90 -13.15 -0.59
C LEU A 158 -5.40 -13.40 -0.34
N PRO A 159 -5.94 -14.56 -0.79
CA PRO A 159 -7.37 -14.83 -0.75
C PRO A 159 -7.97 -14.80 0.66
N GLY A 160 -7.19 -15.08 1.71
CA GLY A 160 -7.64 -14.93 3.10
C GLY A 160 -8.14 -13.53 3.44
N ILE A 161 -7.60 -12.47 2.82
CA ILE A 161 -8.11 -11.09 2.99
C ILE A 161 -9.55 -10.99 2.48
N GLY A 162 -9.87 -11.68 1.38
CA GLY A 162 -11.20 -11.69 0.78
C GLY A 162 -12.24 -12.26 1.73
N TRP A 163 -11.90 -13.33 2.45
CA TRP A 163 -12.79 -13.92 3.45
C TRP A 163 -13.10 -12.95 4.61
N PHE A 164 -12.07 -12.31 5.19
CA PHE A 164 -12.29 -11.32 6.25
C PHE A 164 -13.08 -10.09 5.74
N TYR A 165 -12.83 -9.65 4.51
CA TYR A 165 -13.59 -8.57 3.89
C TYR A 165 -15.06 -8.96 3.72
N TYR A 166 -15.34 -10.17 3.23
CA TYR A 166 -16.69 -10.72 3.07
C TYR A 166 -17.44 -10.77 4.40
N LEU A 167 -16.79 -11.15 5.50
CA LEU A 167 -17.45 -11.17 6.81
C LEU A 167 -17.91 -9.78 7.26
N ILE A 168 -17.14 -8.74 6.97
CA ILE A 168 -17.43 -7.37 7.42
C ILE A 168 -18.41 -6.65 6.49
N ASN A 169 -18.20 -6.75 5.17
CA ASN A 169 -18.91 -5.94 4.18
C ASN A 169 -19.82 -6.76 3.25
N GLY A 170 -19.64 -8.07 3.16
CA GLY A 170 -20.13 -8.87 2.04
C GLY A 170 -19.53 -8.40 0.70
N TYR A 171 -20.04 -8.96 -0.40
CA TYR A 171 -19.65 -8.51 -1.74
C TYR A 171 -20.81 -7.79 -2.42
N SER A 172 -20.54 -6.61 -2.99
CA SER A 172 -21.49 -5.92 -3.87
C SER A 172 -21.93 -6.84 -5.01
N PRO A 173 -23.20 -6.84 -5.44
CA PRO A 173 -24.31 -5.99 -4.97
C PRO A 173 -25.03 -6.49 -3.71
N ARG A 174 -24.71 -7.68 -3.19
CA ARG A 174 -25.39 -8.31 -2.04
C ARG A 174 -24.55 -8.21 -0.78
N THR A 175 -24.35 -6.98 -0.29
CA THR A 175 -23.57 -6.70 0.92
C THR A 175 -24.32 -7.13 2.18
N ILE A 176 -23.67 -7.93 3.04
CA ILE A 176 -24.21 -8.39 4.33
C ILE A 176 -23.07 -8.36 5.36
N ASN A 177 -23.30 -7.73 6.51
CA ASN A 177 -22.35 -7.73 7.61
C ASN A 177 -22.59 -8.88 8.59
N HIS A 178 -21.72 -9.89 8.59
CA HIS A 178 -21.88 -11.09 9.42
C HIS A 178 -21.70 -10.83 10.93
N PHE A 179 -21.18 -9.66 11.32
CA PHE A 179 -21.04 -9.24 12.71
C PHE A 179 -22.20 -8.38 13.21
N ASN A 180 -23.11 -7.97 12.32
CA ASN A 180 -24.30 -7.20 12.68
C ASN A 180 -25.49 -8.16 12.95
N PRO A 181 -25.92 -8.33 14.22
CA PRO A 181 -27.00 -9.26 14.57
C PRO A 181 -28.37 -8.84 14.03
N PHE A 182 -28.49 -7.61 13.52
CA PHE A 182 -29.71 -7.06 12.95
C PHE A 182 -29.79 -7.22 11.43
N GLU A 183 -28.83 -7.90 10.79
CA GLU A 183 -28.92 -8.21 9.36
C GLU A 183 -30.15 -9.09 9.04
N PRO A 184 -30.78 -8.93 7.86
CA PRO A 184 -31.94 -9.73 7.49
C PRO A 184 -31.71 -11.24 7.46
N MET A 185 -30.46 -11.68 7.32
CA MET A 185 -30.07 -13.08 7.42
C MET A 185 -30.43 -13.71 8.78
N PHE A 186 -30.51 -12.91 9.85
CA PHE A 186 -30.75 -13.36 11.22
C PHE A 186 -32.20 -13.17 11.72
N TYR A 187 -33.08 -12.44 11.00
CA TYR A 187 -34.45 -12.15 11.46
C TYR A 187 -35.33 -13.39 11.70
N ASN A 188 -35.10 -14.47 10.94
CA ASN A 188 -35.86 -15.73 11.08
C ASN A 188 -35.18 -16.75 12.02
N ARG A 189 -34.15 -16.35 12.77
CA ARG A 189 -33.36 -17.24 13.63
C ARG A 189 -33.56 -16.91 15.11
N ASN A 190 -33.35 -17.92 15.95
CA ASN A 190 -33.45 -17.80 17.40
C ASN A 190 -32.43 -16.75 17.89
N LEU A 191 -32.92 -15.60 18.38
CA LEU A 191 -32.12 -14.50 18.97
C LEU A 191 -31.11 -15.01 20.01
N PHE A 192 -31.46 -16.10 20.71
CA PHE A 192 -30.58 -16.77 21.66
C PHE A 192 -29.29 -17.30 21.01
N GLY A 193 -29.40 -18.00 19.87
CA GLY A 193 -28.24 -18.56 19.16
C GLY A 193 -27.30 -17.47 18.64
N VAL A 194 -27.86 -16.38 18.11
CA VAL A 194 -27.08 -15.20 17.67
C VAL A 194 -26.34 -14.59 18.87
N SER A 195 -27.02 -14.43 20.01
CA SER A 195 -26.44 -13.85 21.23
C SER A 195 -25.31 -14.73 21.81
N CYS A 196 -25.50 -16.06 21.84
CA CYS A 196 -24.47 -17.01 22.25
C CYS A 196 -23.24 -16.96 21.34
N SER A 197 -23.43 -16.84 20.02
CA SER A 197 -22.32 -16.73 19.07
C SER A 197 -21.52 -15.44 19.26
N LEU A 198 -22.18 -14.30 19.50
CA LEU A 198 -21.53 -13.02 19.79
C LEU A 198 -20.72 -13.07 21.09
N LEU A 199 -21.28 -13.65 22.16
CA LEU A 199 -20.56 -13.85 23.41
C LEU A 199 -19.34 -14.76 23.24
N ALA A 200 -19.44 -15.81 22.42
CA ALA A 200 -18.31 -16.68 22.08
C ALA A 200 -17.21 -15.91 21.34
N TYR A 201 -17.55 -15.05 20.36
CA TYR A 201 -16.58 -14.19 19.69
C TYR A 201 -15.89 -13.21 20.63
N VAL A 202 -16.65 -12.55 21.52
CA VAL A 202 -16.07 -11.66 22.55
C VAL A 202 -15.14 -12.45 23.47
N GLY A 203 -15.53 -13.66 23.88
CA GLY A 203 -14.70 -14.55 24.68
C GLY A 203 -13.40 -14.95 23.97
N ILE A 204 -13.47 -15.29 22.69
CA ILE A 204 -12.29 -15.61 21.87
C ILE A 204 -11.37 -14.39 21.77
N CYS A 205 -11.89 -13.21 21.41
CA CYS A 205 -11.11 -11.98 21.35
C CYS A 205 -10.44 -11.64 22.69
N TYR A 206 -11.17 -11.79 23.80
CA TYR A 206 -10.63 -11.59 25.13
C TYR A 206 -9.55 -12.62 25.48
N SER A 207 -9.74 -13.89 25.13
CA SER A 207 -8.73 -14.94 25.32
C SER A 207 -7.45 -14.68 24.51
N MET A 208 -7.58 -14.18 23.29
CA MET A 208 -6.45 -13.78 22.44
C MET A 208 -5.73 -12.56 23.02
N TYR A 209 -6.46 -11.60 23.57
CA TYR A 209 -5.91 -10.47 24.31
C TYR A 209 -5.10 -10.94 25.52
N LEU A 210 -5.68 -11.78 26.38
CA LEU A 210 -4.99 -12.37 27.53
C LEU A 210 -3.74 -13.16 27.13
N TYR A 211 -3.82 -13.93 26.04
CA TYR A 211 -2.69 -14.65 25.49
C TYR A 211 -1.58 -13.70 25.02
N ALA A 212 -1.92 -12.64 24.27
CA ALA A 212 -0.94 -11.64 23.82
C ALA A 212 -0.26 -10.93 25.00
N CYS A 213 -0.99 -10.62 26.06
CA CYS A 213 -0.44 -10.05 27.29
C CYS A 213 0.50 -11.03 28.01
N SER A 214 0.20 -12.33 27.98
CA SER A 214 0.97 -13.35 28.71
C SER A 214 2.21 -13.84 27.96
N PHE A 215 2.13 -13.98 26.64
CA PHE A 215 3.14 -14.65 25.82
C PHE A 215 3.76 -13.77 24.73
N SER A 216 3.29 -12.54 24.53
CA SER A 216 3.58 -11.62 23.40
C SER A 216 2.60 -11.71 22.23
N PHE A 217 2.28 -10.54 21.68
CA PHE A 217 1.53 -10.39 20.43
C PHE A 217 2.19 -11.12 19.26
N MET A 218 3.52 -11.20 19.21
CA MET A 218 4.21 -11.91 18.11
C MET A 218 3.98 -13.43 18.17
N ASN A 219 3.86 -14.00 19.37
CA ASN A 219 3.49 -15.41 19.51
C ASN A 219 2.02 -15.63 19.10
N LEU A 220 1.12 -14.70 19.44
CA LEU A 220 -0.26 -14.76 18.94
C LEU A 220 -0.31 -14.75 17.40
N VAL A 221 0.49 -13.87 16.78
CA VAL A 221 0.58 -13.80 15.31
C VAL A 221 1.11 -15.11 14.72
N ALA A 222 2.26 -15.58 15.21
CA ALA A 222 2.97 -16.72 14.63
C ALA A 222 2.25 -18.05 14.87
N TYR A 223 1.66 -18.27 16.05
CA TYR A 223 1.03 -19.56 16.37
C TYR A 223 -0.44 -19.64 15.98
N HIS A 224 -1.15 -18.51 15.87
CA HIS A 224 -2.60 -18.50 15.69
C HIS A 224 -3.07 -17.66 14.49
N LEU A 225 -2.68 -16.38 14.38
CA LEU A 225 -3.26 -15.50 13.34
C LEU A 225 -2.86 -15.91 11.92
N ILE A 226 -1.59 -16.29 11.68
CA ILE A 226 -1.15 -16.73 10.36
C ILE A 226 -1.81 -18.06 9.95
N PRO A 227 -1.89 -19.09 10.82
CA PRO A 227 -2.71 -20.29 10.54
C PRO A 227 -4.18 -19.99 10.25
N VAL A 228 -4.82 -19.09 11.01
CA VAL A 228 -6.20 -18.65 10.74
C VAL A 228 -6.31 -17.97 9.36
N PHE A 229 -5.32 -17.18 8.96
CA PHE A 229 -5.26 -16.58 7.64
C PHE A 229 -5.16 -17.62 6.51
N LEU A 230 -4.41 -18.70 6.72
CA LEU A 230 -4.34 -19.82 5.76
C LEU A 230 -5.65 -20.60 5.69
N PHE A 231 -6.30 -20.85 6.84
CA PHE A 231 -7.67 -21.37 6.88
C PHE A 231 -8.64 -20.48 6.07
N ALA A 232 -8.61 -19.17 6.28
CA ALA A 232 -9.44 -18.21 5.54
C ALA A 232 -9.16 -18.27 4.02
N SER A 233 -7.89 -18.50 3.65
CA SER A 233 -7.49 -18.68 2.24
C SER A 233 -8.09 -19.96 1.64
N TYR A 234 -8.09 -21.08 2.39
CA TYR A 234 -8.77 -22.31 1.99
C TYR A 234 -10.27 -22.07 1.72
N MET A 235 -10.95 -21.30 2.57
CA MET A 235 -12.38 -21.02 2.40
C MET A 235 -12.68 -20.36 1.04
N VAL A 236 -11.89 -19.38 0.65
CA VAL A 236 -12.04 -18.71 -0.64
C VAL A 236 -11.72 -19.64 -1.81
N ILE A 237 -10.60 -20.38 -1.72
CA ILE A 237 -10.16 -21.27 -2.79
C ILE A 237 -11.16 -22.40 -3.02
N ILE A 238 -11.55 -23.12 -1.97
CA ILE A 238 -12.50 -24.24 -2.03
C ILE A 238 -13.83 -23.75 -2.60
N THR A 239 -14.38 -22.68 -2.03
CA THR A 239 -15.69 -22.17 -2.43
C THR A 239 -15.70 -21.72 -3.89
N MET A 240 -14.67 -21.03 -4.35
CA MET A 240 -14.62 -20.61 -5.76
C MET A 240 -14.46 -21.81 -6.69
N LEU A 241 -13.50 -22.70 -6.40
CA LEU A 241 -13.15 -23.79 -7.30
C LEU A 241 -14.19 -24.89 -7.44
N HIS A 242 -15.04 -25.09 -6.43
CA HIS A 242 -16.13 -26.05 -6.53
C HIS A 242 -17.41 -25.47 -7.16
N HIS A 243 -17.53 -24.14 -7.24
CA HIS A 243 -18.75 -23.46 -7.70
C HIS A 243 -18.57 -22.70 -9.01
N THR A 244 -17.34 -22.61 -9.51
CA THR A 244 -17.03 -21.91 -10.75
C THR A 244 -16.10 -22.74 -11.62
N GLU A 245 -16.48 -22.88 -12.90
CA GLU A 245 -15.63 -23.39 -13.97
C GLU A 245 -16.14 -22.83 -15.31
N ILE A 246 -15.32 -22.86 -16.36
CA ILE A 246 -15.67 -22.25 -17.66
C ILE A 246 -16.87 -22.94 -18.30
N ASP A 247 -16.99 -24.25 -18.19
CA ASP A 247 -18.04 -25.06 -18.83
C ASP A 247 -19.29 -25.25 -17.96
N VAL A 248 -19.33 -24.59 -16.79
CA VAL A 248 -20.44 -24.64 -15.86
C VAL A 248 -21.41 -23.49 -16.12
N PRO A 249 -22.65 -23.77 -16.54
CA PRO A 249 -23.63 -22.72 -16.83
C PRO A 249 -24.22 -22.10 -15.55
N TRP A 250 -24.49 -20.80 -15.62
CA TRP A 250 -25.28 -20.07 -14.63
C TRP A 250 -26.72 -19.92 -15.14
N TYR A 251 -27.69 -20.11 -14.27
CA TYR A 251 -29.10 -20.08 -14.65
C TYR A 251 -29.81 -18.85 -14.05
N ALA A 252 -30.66 -18.21 -14.85
CA ALA A 252 -31.66 -17.26 -14.37
C ALA A 252 -32.71 -17.99 -13.52
N ASP A 253 -33.38 -17.26 -12.62
CA ASP A 253 -34.35 -17.84 -11.69
C ASP A 253 -35.50 -18.59 -12.39
N SER A 254 -35.88 -18.15 -13.60
CA SER A 254 -36.92 -18.79 -14.42
C SER A 254 -36.52 -20.16 -14.98
N GLU A 255 -35.23 -20.45 -15.09
CA GLU A 255 -34.70 -21.67 -15.74
C GLU A 255 -34.00 -22.62 -14.77
N TRP A 256 -33.75 -22.12 -13.56
CA TRP A 256 -33.08 -22.81 -12.48
C TRP A 256 -34.01 -23.80 -11.76
N ASN A 257 -33.47 -24.94 -11.34
CA ASN A 257 -34.09 -25.82 -10.36
C ASN A 257 -32.99 -26.45 -9.49
N ASN A 258 -33.37 -27.01 -8.32
CA ASN A 258 -32.42 -27.56 -7.35
C ASN A 258 -31.43 -28.54 -7.98
N VAL A 259 -31.90 -29.48 -8.82
CA VAL A 259 -31.03 -30.49 -9.44
C VAL A 259 -30.03 -29.83 -10.40
N LYS A 260 -30.49 -28.95 -11.29
CA LYS A 260 -29.63 -28.23 -12.25
C LYS A 260 -28.55 -27.41 -11.53
N GLY A 261 -28.95 -26.66 -10.51
CA GLY A 261 -28.03 -25.84 -9.72
C GLY A 261 -26.98 -26.68 -8.99
N GLN A 262 -27.42 -27.72 -8.28
CA GLN A 262 -26.53 -28.56 -7.48
C GLN A 262 -25.57 -29.39 -8.36
N LEU A 263 -26.01 -29.88 -9.52
CA LEU A 263 -25.14 -30.55 -10.49
C LEU A 263 -24.08 -29.62 -11.09
N SER A 264 -24.28 -28.30 -11.04
CA SER A 264 -23.35 -27.30 -11.56
C SER A 264 -22.15 -27.06 -10.64
N THR A 265 -21.93 -27.91 -9.65
CA THR A 265 -20.70 -27.93 -8.86
C THR A 265 -19.67 -28.89 -9.45
N VAL A 266 -18.40 -28.69 -9.12
CA VAL A 266 -17.26 -29.42 -9.67
C VAL A 266 -16.50 -30.12 -8.55
N ASP A 267 -16.34 -31.44 -8.69
CA ASP A 267 -15.50 -32.22 -7.78
C ASP A 267 -14.01 -31.97 -8.04
N ARG A 268 -13.21 -31.94 -6.98
CA ARG A 268 -11.75 -31.75 -7.06
C ARG A 268 -10.99 -32.62 -6.06
N ASP A 269 -9.79 -33.03 -6.45
CA ASP A 269 -8.84 -33.67 -5.54
C ASP A 269 -7.86 -32.63 -4.98
N TYR A 270 -7.62 -32.69 -3.67
CA TYR A 270 -6.69 -31.81 -2.96
C TYR A 270 -5.36 -32.52 -2.62
N GLY A 271 -5.12 -33.69 -3.21
CA GLY A 271 -3.90 -34.47 -3.04
C GLY A 271 -3.73 -34.94 -1.60
N CYS A 272 -2.53 -34.74 -1.03
CA CYS A 272 -2.20 -35.25 0.30
C CYS A 272 -3.06 -34.67 1.44
N VAL A 273 -3.72 -33.52 1.23
CA VAL A 273 -4.61 -32.93 2.23
C VAL A 273 -6.07 -33.30 2.04
N HIS A 274 -6.46 -33.98 0.95
CA HIS A 274 -7.86 -34.27 0.62
C HIS A 274 -8.59 -35.00 1.75
N SER A 275 -7.96 -36.03 2.31
CA SER A 275 -8.50 -36.78 3.45
C SER A 275 -8.41 -36.03 4.78
N VAL A 276 -7.47 -35.09 4.91
CA VAL A 276 -7.31 -34.25 6.11
C VAL A 276 -8.46 -33.26 6.22
N ILE A 277 -8.90 -32.68 5.10
CA ILE A 277 -10.03 -31.76 5.03
C ILE A 277 -11.37 -32.47 4.81
N HIS A 278 -11.47 -33.74 5.24
CA HIS A 278 -12.70 -34.53 5.23
C HIS A 278 -13.36 -34.65 3.85
N THR A 279 -12.55 -34.88 2.81
CA THR A 279 -13.03 -35.19 1.44
C THR A 279 -14.00 -34.16 0.88
N ILE A 280 -13.91 -32.90 1.34
CA ILE A 280 -14.79 -31.79 0.92
C ILE A 280 -14.76 -31.56 -0.61
N GLY A 281 -13.74 -32.10 -1.29
CA GLY A 281 -13.61 -32.07 -2.74
C GLY A 281 -14.64 -32.90 -3.51
N THR A 282 -15.35 -33.83 -2.88
CA THR A 282 -16.51 -34.52 -3.49
C THR A 282 -17.79 -33.69 -3.32
N HIS A 283 -17.81 -32.54 -3.98
CA HIS A 283 -18.75 -31.45 -3.73
C HIS A 283 -20.11 -31.62 -4.43
N GLN A 284 -20.16 -32.35 -5.55
CA GLN A 284 -21.42 -32.59 -6.29
C GLN A 284 -22.46 -33.32 -5.45
N ILE A 285 -22.07 -34.44 -4.84
CA ILE A 285 -22.97 -35.21 -3.96
C ILE A 285 -23.27 -34.45 -2.67
N HIS A 286 -22.30 -33.72 -2.13
CA HIS A 286 -22.54 -32.84 -0.99
C HIS A 286 -23.65 -31.82 -1.25
N HIS A 287 -23.68 -31.23 -2.45
CA HIS A 287 -24.73 -30.29 -2.84
C HIS A 287 -26.07 -30.93 -3.16
N LEU A 288 -26.06 -32.08 -3.83
CA LEU A 288 -27.27 -32.84 -4.12
C LEU A 288 -27.94 -33.35 -2.84
N PHE A 289 -27.12 -33.77 -1.87
CA PHE A 289 -27.55 -34.37 -0.62
C PHE A 289 -26.71 -33.90 0.57
N THR A 290 -26.94 -32.68 1.02
CA THR A 290 -26.23 -32.08 2.16
C THR A 290 -26.34 -32.87 3.46
N LYS A 291 -27.28 -33.83 3.56
CA LYS A 291 -27.45 -34.74 4.69
C LYS A 291 -26.49 -35.92 4.71
N VAL A 292 -25.72 -36.15 3.65
CA VAL A 292 -24.66 -37.17 3.65
C VAL A 292 -23.49 -36.61 4.46
N PRO A 293 -23.07 -37.26 5.57
CA PRO A 293 -21.91 -36.82 6.34
C PRO A 293 -20.63 -36.98 5.52
N HIS A 294 -19.61 -36.18 5.81
CA HIS A 294 -18.35 -36.19 5.09
C HIS A 294 -17.73 -37.59 4.92
N TYR A 295 -17.78 -38.43 5.96
CA TYR A 295 -17.21 -39.78 5.94
C TYR A 295 -17.96 -40.80 5.06
N HIS A 296 -19.11 -40.44 4.49
CA HIS A 296 -19.83 -41.23 3.49
C HIS A 296 -19.85 -40.58 2.10
N LEU A 297 -19.27 -39.38 1.93
CA LEU A 297 -19.33 -38.65 0.67
C LEU A 297 -18.61 -39.37 -0.48
N GLU A 298 -17.43 -39.95 -0.24
CA GLU A 298 -16.70 -40.70 -1.27
C GLU A 298 -17.48 -41.91 -1.77
N GLU A 299 -18.07 -42.69 -0.85
CA GLU A 299 -18.91 -43.84 -1.18
C GLU A 299 -20.14 -43.40 -2.00
N ALA A 300 -20.86 -42.39 -1.52
CA ALA A 300 -22.02 -41.87 -2.21
C ALA A 300 -21.67 -41.32 -3.61
N THR A 301 -20.53 -40.66 -3.74
CA THR A 301 -20.00 -40.15 -5.01
C THR A 301 -19.65 -41.28 -5.97
N MET A 302 -19.06 -42.37 -5.48
CA MET A 302 -18.77 -43.56 -6.31
C MET A 302 -20.05 -44.14 -6.92
N HIS A 303 -21.10 -44.28 -6.11
CA HIS A 303 -22.40 -44.78 -6.58
C HIS A 303 -23.06 -43.85 -7.61
N PHE A 304 -22.97 -42.54 -7.40
CA PHE A 304 -23.46 -41.53 -8.33
C PHE A 304 -22.72 -41.57 -9.67
N ARG A 305 -21.39 -41.56 -9.66
CA ARG A 305 -20.56 -41.62 -10.88
C ARG A 305 -20.83 -42.89 -11.68
N LYS A 306 -21.08 -44.01 -11.01
CA LYS A 306 -21.43 -45.28 -11.67
C LYS A 306 -22.82 -45.24 -12.31
N ALA A 307 -23.79 -44.57 -11.69
CA ALA A 307 -25.17 -44.54 -12.16
C ALA A 307 -25.44 -43.44 -13.21
N PHE A 308 -24.70 -42.33 -13.15
CA PHE A 308 -24.91 -41.14 -13.99
C PHE A 308 -23.57 -40.57 -14.49
N PRO A 309 -22.78 -41.33 -15.28
CA PRO A 309 -21.45 -40.90 -15.72
C PRO A 309 -21.49 -39.57 -16.50
N ASP A 310 -22.54 -39.34 -17.29
CA ASP A 310 -22.69 -38.13 -18.12
C ASP A 310 -22.98 -36.85 -17.32
N LEU A 311 -23.30 -36.97 -16.02
CA LEU A 311 -23.59 -35.82 -15.14
C LEU A 311 -22.40 -35.46 -14.23
N VAL A 312 -21.32 -36.26 -14.28
CA VAL A 312 -20.15 -36.08 -13.44
C VAL A 312 -19.37 -34.86 -13.90
N ARG A 313 -19.07 -33.95 -12.97
CA ARG A 313 -18.13 -32.84 -13.21
C ARG A 313 -16.96 -32.97 -12.27
N TYR A 314 -15.78 -33.14 -12.85
CA TYR A 314 -14.53 -33.30 -12.13
C TYR A 314 -13.43 -32.53 -12.85
N SER A 315 -12.57 -31.85 -12.08
CA SER A 315 -11.39 -31.16 -12.59
C SER A 315 -10.13 -31.68 -11.91
N ASP A 316 -9.17 -32.14 -12.71
CA ASP A 316 -7.85 -32.59 -12.29
C ASP A 316 -6.79 -31.48 -12.33
N GLU A 317 -7.18 -30.24 -12.68
CA GLU A 317 -6.24 -29.13 -12.75
C GLU A 317 -5.65 -28.81 -11.35
N PRO A 318 -4.34 -28.56 -11.24
CA PRO A 318 -3.71 -28.16 -9.99
C PRO A 318 -4.42 -26.95 -9.34
N ILE A 319 -4.79 -27.10 -8.07
CA ILE A 319 -5.61 -26.16 -7.29
C ILE A 319 -5.17 -24.69 -7.45
N LEU A 320 -3.87 -24.40 -7.32
CA LEU A 320 -3.38 -23.01 -7.38
C LEU A 320 -3.42 -22.42 -8.80
N SER A 321 -3.24 -23.26 -9.84
CA SER A 321 -3.39 -22.85 -11.24
C SER A 321 -4.85 -22.55 -11.54
N ALA A 322 -5.72 -23.50 -11.19
CA ALA A 322 -7.16 -23.37 -11.37
C ALA A 322 -7.70 -22.14 -10.65
N PHE A 323 -7.25 -21.89 -9.41
CA PHE A 323 -7.69 -20.75 -8.63
C PHE A 323 -7.33 -19.44 -9.31
N ARG A 324 -6.08 -19.26 -9.74
CA ARG A 324 -5.65 -18.03 -10.43
C ARG A 324 -6.40 -17.80 -11.74
N ARG A 325 -6.60 -18.87 -12.51
CA ARG A 325 -7.35 -18.84 -13.77
C ARG A 325 -8.80 -18.42 -13.52
N MET A 326 -9.49 -19.10 -12.62
CA MET A 326 -10.87 -18.83 -12.29
C MET A 326 -11.06 -17.47 -11.62
N PHE A 327 -10.12 -17.02 -10.79
CA PHE A 327 -10.19 -15.70 -10.16
C PHE A 327 -10.13 -14.58 -11.20
N LYS A 328 -9.22 -14.73 -12.18
CA LYS A 328 -9.10 -13.80 -13.30
C LYS A 328 -10.39 -13.76 -14.13
N ILE A 329 -10.98 -14.91 -14.42
CA ILE A 329 -12.25 -15.01 -15.14
C ILE A 329 -13.38 -14.36 -14.32
N PHE A 330 -13.47 -14.62 -13.02
CA PHE A 330 -14.45 -14.02 -12.14
C PHE A 330 -14.39 -12.48 -12.15
N ILE A 331 -13.18 -11.89 -12.13
CA ILE A 331 -13.04 -10.43 -12.26
C ILE A 331 -13.52 -9.97 -13.64
N GLN A 332 -13.16 -10.68 -14.71
CA GLN A 332 -13.53 -10.34 -16.09
C GLN A 332 -15.03 -10.47 -16.37
N GLN A 333 -15.73 -11.34 -15.64
CA GLN A 333 -17.17 -11.58 -15.74
C GLN A 333 -18.01 -10.60 -14.90
N ARG A 334 -17.39 -9.58 -14.29
CA ARG A 334 -18.13 -8.48 -13.65
C ARG A 334 -18.56 -7.48 -14.72
N GLY A 335 -19.88 -7.36 -14.92
CA GLY A 335 -20.45 -6.43 -15.88
C GLY A 335 -20.79 -7.06 -17.22
N ILE A 336 -21.57 -8.15 -17.19
CA ILE A 336 -22.13 -8.77 -18.40
C ILE A 336 -23.51 -8.15 -18.67
N ASP A 337 -23.76 -7.78 -19.93
CA ASP A 337 -25.05 -7.28 -20.40
C ASP A 337 -25.94 -8.44 -20.89
N HIS A 338 -27.14 -8.52 -20.31
CA HIS A 338 -28.25 -9.46 -20.56
C HIS A 338 -28.02 -10.98 -20.58
N ASP A 339 -29.14 -11.70 -20.37
CA ASP A 339 -29.26 -13.10 -19.97
C ASP A 339 -28.42 -14.07 -20.80
N ILE A 340 -27.47 -14.71 -20.13
CA ILE A 340 -26.50 -15.64 -20.73
C ILE A 340 -27.24 -16.91 -21.15
N ARG A 341 -27.62 -16.99 -22.42
CA ARG A 341 -27.90 -18.26 -23.09
C ARG A 341 -26.97 -18.58 -24.26
N LYS A 342 -25.97 -17.75 -24.57
CA LYS A 342 -25.23 -17.90 -25.84
C LYS A 342 -23.74 -17.52 -25.90
N ALA A 343 -23.06 -17.25 -24.78
CA ALA A 343 -21.71 -16.66 -24.83
C ALA A 343 -20.52 -17.65 -24.80
N MET A 344 -20.73 -18.97 -24.92
CA MET A 344 -19.62 -19.94 -24.82
C MET A 344 -19.42 -20.83 -26.04
N THR A 345 -20.24 -20.73 -27.08
CA THR A 345 -20.11 -21.58 -28.28
C THR A 345 -19.75 -20.85 -29.57
N ASP A 346 -19.90 -19.52 -29.67
CA ASP A 346 -19.54 -18.78 -30.87
C ASP A 346 -18.57 -17.64 -30.55
N GLN A 347 -17.27 -17.91 -30.72
CA GLN A 347 -16.32 -16.83 -31.00
C GLN A 347 -16.52 -16.38 -32.44
N GLN A 348 -17.37 -15.37 -32.65
CA GLN A 348 -17.31 -14.52 -33.85
C GLN A 348 -16.73 -13.14 -33.52
N PRO A 349 -16.05 -12.48 -34.48
CA PRO A 349 -15.38 -11.21 -34.23
C PRO A 349 -16.42 -10.14 -33.95
N VAL A 350 -16.26 -9.42 -32.84
CA VAL A 350 -17.13 -8.30 -32.47
C VAL A 350 -16.91 -7.15 -33.45
N ASP A 351 -17.98 -6.79 -34.15
CA ASP A 351 -18.04 -5.61 -35.03
C ASP A 351 -18.08 -4.34 -34.16
N THR A 352 -17.05 -3.50 -34.30
CA THR A 352 -16.90 -2.25 -33.57
C THR A 352 -17.77 -1.16 -34.18
N SER A 353 -19.05 -1.11 -33.81
CA SER A 353 -19.89 0.06 -34.02
C SER A 353 -21.02 0.12 -33.00
N THR A 354 -20.69 0.44 -31.76
CA THR A 354 -21.67 0.90 -30.76
C THR A 354 -21.15 2.16 -30.09
N GLU A 355 -22.08 3.12 -29.97
CA GLU A 355 -21.88 4.52 -29.62
C GLU A 355 -21.04 4.73 -28.37
N ILE A 356 -20.07 5.63 -28.49
CA ILE A 356 -19.21 6.08 -27.40
C ILE A 356 -20.02 7.02 -26.52
N ASP A 357 -20.39 6.57 -25.31
CA ASP A 357 -20.76 7.45 -24.20
C ASP A 357 -19.54 8.31 -23.85
N THR A 358 -19.62 9.60 -24.13
CA THR A 358 -18.50 10.57 -24.07
C THR A 358 -18.12 11.02 -22.65
N THR A 359 -18.42 10.24 -21.60
CA THR A 359 -18.15 10.66 -20.21
C THR A 359 -17.00 9.95 -19.50
N ASP A 360 -16.46 8.86 -20.05
CA ASP A 360 -15.26 8.21 -19.50
C ASP A 360 -13.98 8.77 -20.11
N LYS A 361 -13.21 9.52 -19.31
CA LYS A 361 -11.86 9.97 -19.69
C LYS A 361 -10.98 8.74 -19.97
N PRO A 362 -10.26 8.68 -21.10
CA PRO A 362 -9.40 7.54 -21.42
C PRO A 362 -8.36 7.33 -20.31
N LYS A 363 -8.26 6.11 -19.79
CA LYS A 363 -7.21 5.68 -18.85
C LYS A 363 -5.84 6.02 -19.44
N SER A 364 -4.92 6.50 -18.61
CA SER A 364 -3.64 6.97 -19.13
C SER A 364 -2.84 5.77 -19.66
N LYS A 365 -2.24 5.93 -20.84
CA LYS A 365 -1.44 4.92 -21.56
C LYS A 365 -0.41 4.21 -20.67
N TYR A 366 0.04 4.84 -19.58
CA TYR A 366 1.08 4.34 -18.68
C TYR A 366 0.56 3.92 -17.30
N ASP A 367 -0.74 3.78 -17.05
CA ASP A 367 -1.26 3.47 -15.70
C ASP A 367 -0.70 2.16 -15.12
N LYS A 368 -0.44 1.15 -15.96
CA LYS A 368 0.22 -0.11 -15.56
C LYS A 368 1.64 0.09 -15.01
N THR A 369 2.31 1.20 -15.32
CA THR A 369 3.65 1.49 -14.81
C THR A 369 3.64 1.96 -13.35
N LYS A 370 2.50 2.46 -12.85
CA LYS A 370 2.37 2.99 -11.49
C LYS A 370 2.69 1.94 -10.43
N ILE A 371 2.18 0.72 -10.57
CA ILE A 371 2.40 -0.33 -9.56
C ILE A 371 3.88 -0.69 -9.44
N PHE A 372 4.58 -0.85 -10.58
CA PHE A 372 6.01 -1.13 -10.58
C PHE A 372 6.82 0.02 -9.98
N LEU A 373 6.44 1.26 -10.30
CA LEU A 373 7.05 2.46 -9.73
C LEU A 373 6.85 2.55 -8.21
N TYR A 374 5.62 2.27 -7.74
CA TYR A 374 5.27 2.30 -6.31
C TYR A 374 6.01 1.23 -5.52
N ILE A 375 6.11 0.00 -6.05
CA ILE A 375 6.85 -1.08 -5.41
C ILE A 375 8.34 -0.73 -5.33
N ALA A 376 8.94 -0.26 -6.44
CA ALA A 376 10.36 0.12 -6.45
C ALA A 376 10.66 1.25 -5.46
N MET A 377 9.82 2.28 -5.44
CA MET A 377 9.94 3.38 -4.49
C MET A 377 9.70 2.94 -3.04
N GLY A 378 8.83 1.96 -2.81
CA GLY A 378 8.60 1.36 -1.50
C GLY A 378 9.82 0.61 -0.97
N LEU A 379 10.48 -0.19 -1.82
CA LEU A 379 11.72 -0.89 -1.46
C LEU A 379 12.83 0.10 -1.06
N SER A 380 13.02 1.15 -1.87
CA SER A 380 14.02 2.18 -1.63
C SER A 380 13.71 3.00 -0.38
N ALA A 381 12.46 3.43 -0.21
CA ALA A 381 12.02 4.15 0.99
C ALA A 381 12.19 3.31 2.25
N TRP A 382 11.82 2.02 2.22
CA TRP A 382 12.02 1.13 3.36
C TRP A 382 13.49 1.03 3.74
N GLY A 383 14.37 0.76 2.78
CA GLY A 383 15.82 0.66 3.00
C GLY A 383 16.41 1.93 3.60
N ASP A 384 16.08 3.09 3.03
CA ASP A 384 16.51 4.41 3.52
C ASP A 384 16.03 4.65 4.97
N ARG A 385 14.78 4.31 5.30
CA ARG A 385 14.21 4.55 6.64
C ARG A 385 14.79 3.60 7.69
N MET A 386 15.07 2.34 7.33
CA MET A 386 15.83 1.43 8.21
C MET A 386 17.23 1.97 8.50
N TRP A 387 17.98 2.35 7.46
CA TRP A 387 19.35 2.83 7.60
C TRP A 387 19.43 4.12 8.43
N ASN A 388 18.60 5.12 8.12
CA ASN A 388 18.59 6.39 8.83
C ASN A 388 18.28 6.25 10.32
N PHE A 389 17.45 5.27 10.69
CA PHE A 389 17.21 4.94 12.10
C PHE A 389 18.41 4.22 12.74
N ALA A 390 18.95 3.21 12.06
CA ALA A 390 19.99 2.35 12.63
C ALA A 390 21.36 3.04 12.75
N VAL A 391 21.71 3.91 11.81
CA VAL A 391 23.06 4.52 11.71
C VAL A 391 23.44 5.27 12.99
N GLY A 392 22.53 6.06 13.57
CA GLY A 392 22.80 6.76 14.83
C GLY A 392 23.10 5.81 15.99
N ILE A 393 22.34 4.72 16.09
CA ILE A 393 22.53 3.68 17.11
C ILE A 393 23.86 2.95 16.90
N TYR A 394 24.26 2.70 15.65
CA TYR A 394 25.56 2.10 15.33
C TYR A 394 26.72 3.00 15.76
N PHE A 395 26.69 4.29 15.45
CA PHE A 395 27.74 5.22 15.89
C PHE A 395 27.89 5.24 17.42
N ILE A 396 26.78 5.25 18.17
CA ILE A 396 26.79 5.16 19.65
C ILE A 396 27.36 3.81 20.11
N SER A 397 27.01 2.73 19.41
CA SER A 397 27.47 1.38 19.78
C SER A 397 28.97 1.18 19.53
N LEU A 398 29.52 1.84 18.51
CA LEU A 398 30.95 1.79 18.16
C LEU A 398 31.82 2.60 19.11
N ASN A 399 31.32 3.71 19.64
CA ASN A 399 32.01 4.51 20.65
C ASN A 399 31.04 4.93 21.77
N PRO A 400 30.81 4.04 22.75
CA PRO A 400 29.98 4.35 23.90
C PRO A 400 30.53 5.59 24.61
N ASN A 401 29.67 6.54 24.96
CA ASN A 401 29.99 7.83 25.60
C ASN A 401 30.48 8.96 24.67
N ASN A 402 30.59 8.74 23.36
CA ASN A 402 30.94 9.80 22.41
C ASN A 402 29.82 10.10 21.41
N LEU A 403 28.97 11.08 21.73
CA LEU A 403 27.91 11.56 20.83
C LEU A 403 28.44 12.41 19.67
N GLN A 404 29.70 12.86 19.72
CA GLN A 404 30.28 13.76 18.71
C GLN A 404 30.32 13.10 17.33
N SER A 405 30.59 11.80 17.24
CA SER A 405 30.62 11.09 15.94
C SER A 405 29.26 11.03 15.27
N VAL A 406 28.17 10.93 16.06
CA VAL A 406 26.78 10.98 15.54
C VAL A 406 26.47 12.36 14.99
N ALA A 407 26.83 13.41 15.74
CA ALA A 407 26.64 14.80 15.33
C ALA A 407 27.47 15.16 14.09
N LEU A 408 28.74 14.74 14.05
CA LEU A 408 29.64 14.95 12.92
C LEU A 408 29.11 14.28 11.65
N ASN A 409 28.58 13.06 11.77
CA ASN A 409 27.91 12.39 10.66
C ASN A 409 26.74 13.25 10.13
N GLY A 410 25.81 13.68 10.99
CA GLY A 410 24.68 14.52 10.56
C GLY A 410 25.11 15.81 9.85
N VAL A 411 26.10 16.52 10.41
CA VAL A 411 26.64 17.76 9.82
C VAL A 411 27.30 17.47 8.46
N ALA A 412 28.12 16.43 8.36
CA ALA A 412 28.83 16.09 7.12
C ALA A 412 27.86 15.74 5.99
N LEU A 413 26.81 14.94 6.27
CA LEU A 413 25.80 14.58 5.28
C LEU A 413 25.01 15.80 4.79
N ASN A 414 24.57 16.67 5.70
CA ASN A 414 23.83 17.88 5.35
C ASN A 414 24.70 18.86 4.56
N LEU A 415 25.95 19.07 4.98
CA LEU A 415 26.90 19.92 4.27
C LEU A 415 27.19 19.38 2.86
N ALA A 416 27.36 18.07 2.70
CA ALA A 416 27.54 17.46 1.39
C ALA A 416 26.35 17.77 0.45
N VAL A 417 25.12 17.66 0.95
CA VAL A 417 23.92 18.00 0.15
C VAL A 417 23.82 19.50 -0.17
N ILE A 418 24.15 20.37 0.77
CA ILE A 418 24.17 21.83 0.54
C ILE A 418 25.17 22.18 -0.57
N LEU A 419 26.37 21.60 -0.50
CA LEU A 419 27.46 21.92 -1.44
C LEU A 419 27.27 21.27 -2.81
N PHE A 420 26.80 20.01 -2.87
CA PHE A 420 26.80 19.22 -4.10
C PHE A 420 25.41 18.90 -4.67
N GLY A 421 24.31 19.26 -3.98
CA GLY A 421 22.94 18.96 -4.42
C GLY A 421 22.62 19.53 -5.81
N GLY A 422 22.96 20.80 -6.07
CA GLY A 422 22.80 21.42 -7.39
C GLY A 422 23.63 20.73 -8.48
N ALA A 423 24.86 20.34 -8.18
CA ALA A 423 25.76 19.65 -9.12
C ALA A 423 25.26 18.24 -9.49
N ILE A 424 24.65 17.53 -8.54
CA ILE A 424 23.98 16.25 -8.80
C ILE A 424 22.76 16.45 -9.68
N GLY A 425 21.98 17.50 -9.43
CA GLY A 425 20.87 17.90 -10.29
C GLY A 425 21.29 18.12 -11.73
N ASP A 426 22.39 18.86 -11.94
CA ASP A 426 23.01 19.07 -13.25
C ASP A 426 23.44 17.77 -13.93
N TRP A 427 24.05 16.87 -13.15
CA TRP A 427 24.45 15.57 -13.65
C TRP A 427 23.24 14.73 -14.10
N ILE A 428 22.11 14.79 -13.40
CA ILE A 428 20.86 14.10 -13.80
C ILE A 428 20.32 14.67 -15.12
N ASP A 429 20.39 15.99 -15.31
CA ASP A 429 19.87 16.64 -16.51
C ASP A 429 20.72 16.36 -17.75
N ARG A 430 22.05 16.21 -17.60
CA ARG A 430 22.97 15.90 -18.70
C ARG A 430 22.95 14.44 -19.14
N ASN A 431 22.52 13.53 -18.28
CA ASN A 431 22.55 12.10 -18.56
C ASN A 431 21.18 11.58 -19.00
N GLN A 432 21.18 10.46 -19.73
CA GLN A 432 19.96 9.73 -20.04
C GLN A 432 19.32 9.15 -18.76
N ARG A 433 17.99 9.14 -18.73
CA ARG A 433 17.16 8.78 -17.56
C ARG A 433 17.54 7.44 -16.93
N LEU A 434 17.50 6.34 -17.68
CA LEU A 434 17.74 5.00 -17.13
C LEU A 434 19.20 4.76 -16.73
N PRO A 435 20.23 5.10 -17.54
CA PRO A 435 21.62 4.97 -17.11
C PRO A 435 21.98 5.83 -15.89
N ALA A 436 21.44 7.05 -15.78
CA ALA A 436 21.65 7.92 -14.62
C ALA A 436 21.07 7.29 -13.34
N LEU A 437 19.82 6.85 -13.40
CA LEU A 437 19.14 6.20 -12.28
C LEU A 437 19.88 4.92 -11.84
N ARG A 438 20.29 4.06 -12.78
CA ARG A 438 21.04 2.84 -12.46
C ARG A 438 22.33 3.15 -11.70
N LYS A 439 23.12 4.12 -12.17
CA LYS A 439 24.36 4.53 -11.50
C LYS A 439 24.08 5.02 -10.08
N ALA A 440 23.09 5.89 -9.91
CA ALA A 440 22.71 6.41 -8.60
C ALA A 440 22.28 5.28 -7.63
N LEU A 441 21.46 4.33 -8.11
CA LEU A 441 21.03 3.17 -7.33
C LEU A 441 22.19 2.26 -6.91
N TYR A 442 23.12 1.98 -7.83
CA TYR A 442 24.32 1.21 -7.51
C TYR A 442 25.15 1.89 -6.43
N PHE A 443 25.45 3.19 -6.59
CA PHE A 443 26.26 3.91 -5.60
C PHE A 443 25.57 4.00 -4.25
N GLN A 444 24.25 4.24 -4.20
CA GLN A 444 23.49 4.28 -2.95
C GLN A 444 23.53 2.93 -2.23
N ASN A 445 23.00 1.87 -2.86
CA ASN A 445 22.81 0.57 -2.20
C ASN A 445 24.16 -0.09 -1.85
N LEU A 446 25.18 0.03 -2.72
CA LEU A 446 26.50 -0.49 -2.43
C LEU A 446 27.16 0.26 -1.28
N SER A 447 27.05 1.59 -1.24
CA SER A 447 27.60 2.39 -0.13
C SER A 447 26.98 1.98 1.20
N VAL A 448 25.64 1.87 1.28
CA VAL A 448 24.96 1.42 2.50
C VAL A 448 25.34 -0.02 2.87
N SER A 449 25.47 -0.92 1.89
CA SER A 449 25.88 -2.31 2.14
C SER A 449 27.31 -2.39 2.69
N VAL A 450 28.26 -1.65 2.10
CA VAL A 450 29.65 -1.57 2.58
C VAL A 450 29.70 -0.99 3.99
N MET A 451 28.95 0.08 4.26
CA MET A 451 28.86 0.65 5.60
C MET A 451 28.32 -0.34 6.61
N ALA A 452 27.24 -1.06 6.27
CA ALA A 452 26.66 -2.08 7.13
C ALA A 452 27.64 -3.23 7.41
N VAL A 453 28.41 -3.69 6.41
CA VAL A 453 29.47 -4.70 6.59
C VAL A 453 30.59 -4.18 7.51
N LEU A 454 31.02 -2.93 7.34
CA LEU A 454 32.02 -2.32 8.23
C LEU A 454 31.51 -2.22 9.68
N VAL A 455 30.23 -1.90 9.87
CA VAL A 455 29.59 -1.92 11.18
C VAL A 455 29.57 -3.32 11.77
N VAL A 456 29.26 -4.36 10.99
CA VAL A 456 29.31 -5.77 11.44
C VAL A 456 30.72 -6.13 11.91
N ILE A 457 31.74 -5.84 11.10
CA ILE A 457 33.14 -6.13 11.43
C ILE A 457 33.54 -5.42 12.72
N ALA A 458 33.19 -4.15 12.85
CA ALA A 458 33.55 -3.34 14.01
C ALA A 458 32.83 -3.78 15.29
N LEU A 459 31.53 -4.06 15.23
CA LEU A 459 30.75 -4.53 16.39
C LEU A 459 31.13 -5.95 16.81
N TYR A 460 31.43 -6.84 15.85
CA TYR A 460 31.84 -8.22 16.16
C TYR A 460 33.21 -8.28 16.82
N ASN A 461 34.15 -7.42 16.42
CA ASN A 461 35.50 -7.36 16.95
C ASN A 461 35.69 -6.27 18.03
N GLN A 462 34.59 -5.78 18.62
CA GLN A 462 34.61 -4.64 19.53
C GLN A 462 35.50 -4.84 20.77
N SER A 463 35.64 -6.07 21.25
CA SER A 463 36.48 -6.40 22.41
C SER A 463 37.98 -6.34 22.12
N TRP A 464 38.39 -6.43 20.86
CA TRP A 464 39.81 -6.52 20.46
C TRP A 464 40.31 -5.25 19.76
N LEU A 465 39.42 -4.44 19.20
CA LEU A 465 39.77 -3.26 18.42
C LEU A 465 40.13 -2.06 19.32
N PRO A 466 41.35 -1.49 19.19
CA PRO A 466 41.71 -0.25 19.86
C PRO A 466 40.79 0.94 19.50
N SER A 467 40.61 1.87 20.43
CA SER A 467 39.73 3.04 20.26
C SER A 467 40.07 3.91 19.04
N TYR A 468 41.35 4.00 18.64
CA TYR A 468 41.74 4.77 17.45
C TYR A 468 41.26 4.12 16.14
N TRP A 469 41.24 2.79 16.04
CA TRP A 469 40.70 2.08 14.87
C TRP A 469 39.18 2.29 14.77
N MET A 470 38.47 2.32 15.90
CA MET A 470 37.04 2.64 15.91
C MET A 470 36.76 4.04 15.36
N LEU A 471 37.58 5.04 15.72
CA LEU A 471 37.47 6.40 15.17
C LEU A 471 37.76 6.44 13.67
N ILE A 472 38.76 5.71 13.19
CA ILE A 472 39.07 5.60 11.75
C ILE A 472 37.88 4.99 11.00
N ILE A 473 37.31 3.88 11.51
CA ILE A 473 36.14 3.23 10.91
C ILE A 473 34.96 4.22 10.87
N GLN A 474 34.70 4.95 11.97
CA GLN A 474 33.67 5.98 12.01
C GLN A 474 33.92 7.09 10.97
N GLY A 475 35.16 7.55 10.79
CA GLY A 475 35.52 8.50 9.74
C GLY A 475 35.25 7.98 8.32
N ILE A 476 35.59 6.71 8.07
CA ILE A 476 35.30 6.03 6.78
C ILE A 476 33.78 5.93 6.57
N LEU A 477 33.01 5.58 7.60
CA LEU A 477 31.55 5.54 7.53
C LEU A 477 30.99 6.91 7.15
N ILE A 478 31.47 8.00 7.76
CA ILE A 478 31.02 9.36 7.39
C ILE A 478 31.33 9.66 5.91
N GLY A 479 32.54 9.32 5.45
CA GLY A 479 32.95 9.49 4.05
C GLY A 479 32.04 8.78 3.06
N ILE A 480 31.78 7.49 3.29
CA ILE A 480 30.88 6.68 2.46
C ILE A 480 29.42 7.15 2.59
N GLY A 481 29.03 7.57 3.79
CA GLY A 481 27.70 8.11 4.07
C GLY A 481 27.38 9.32 3.21
N MET A 482 28.33 10.25 3.01
CA MET A 482 28.14 11.40 2.12
C MET A 482 27.81 10.96 0.69
N ILE A 483 28.51 9.94 0.17
CA ILE A 483 28.25 9.38 -1.17
C ILE A 483 26.88 8.71 -1.21
N ALA A 484 26.52 7.93 -0.19
CA ALA A 484 25.22 7.27 -0.09
C ALA A 484 24.07 8.28 -0.08
N THR A 485 24.17 9.34 0.73
CA THR A 485 23.16 10.40 0.83
C THR A 485 23.01 11.15 -0.49
N LEU A 486 24.12 11.57 -1.10
CA LEU A 486 24.10 12.23 -2.40
C LEU A 486 23.47 11.36 -3.50
N SER A 487 23.76 10.06 -3.48
CA SER A 487 23.17 9.09 -4.42
C SER A 487 21.68 8.88 -4.17
N SER A 488 21.24 8.80 -2.90
CA SER A 488 19.81 8.74 -2.53
C SER A 488 19.05 9.99 -3.00
N VAL A 489 19.64 11.18 -2.85
CA VAL A 489 19.08 12.43 -3.41
C VAL A 489 18.97 12.33 -4.93
N ALA A 490 20.00 11.81 -5.60
CA ALA A 490 19.97 11.65 -7.06
C ALA A 490 18.84 10.72 -7.52
N CYS A 491 18.65 9.58 -6.84
CA CYS A 491 17.53 8.65 -7.09
C CYS A 491 16.18 9.36 -6.92
N LYS A 492 15.98 10.03 -5.79
CA LYS A 492 14.72 10.72 -5.46
C LYS A 492 14.39 11.82 -6.47
N VAL A 493 15.37 12.65 -6.84
CA VAL A 493 15.16 13.73 -7.82
C VAL A 493 14.88 13.14 -9.22
N SER A 494 15.65 12.13 -9.64
CA SER A 494 15.44 11.48 -10.94
C SER A 494 14.04 10.90 -11.09
N ILE A 495 13.50 10.26 -10.05
CA ILE A 495 12.15 9.69 -10.11
C ILE A 495 11.08 10.76 -9.90
N SER A 496 11.10 11.44 -8.75
CA SER A 496 10.00 12.31 -8.34
C SER A 496 9.93 13.60 -9.17
N LYS A 497 11.04 14.15 -9.62
CA LYS A 497 11.06 15.43 -10.35
C LYS A 497 11.19 15.27 -11.86
N ASP A 498 11.65 14.13 -12.37
CA ASP A 498 11.77 13.88 -13.82
C ASP A 498 10.81 12.77 -14.31
N TRP A 499 10.97 11.51 -13.88
CA TRP A 499 10.19 10.39 -14.43
C TRP A 499 8.68 10.51 -14.18
N VAL A 500 8.27 10.83 -12.95
CA VAL A 500 6.86 10.98 -12.59
C VAL A 500 6.19 12.07 -13.43
N VAL A 501 6.91 13.15 -13.71
CA VAL A 501 6.43 14.27 -14.53
C VAL A 501 6.36 13.88 -16.00
N ALA A 502 7.34 13.14 -16.50
CA ALA A 502 7.33 12.64 -17.87
C ALA A 502 6.15 11.69 -18.10
N LEU A 503 5.88 10.78 -17.16
CA LEU A 503 4.83 9.76 -17.29
C LEU A 503 3.41 10.30 -17.07
N TYR A 504 3.22 11.18 -16.09
CA TYR A 504 1.88 11.58 -15.62
C TYR A 504 1.66 13.08 -15.60
N GLY A 505 2.60 13.89 -16.09
CA GLY A 505 2.51 15.34 -16.07
C GLY A 505 1.51 15.95 -17.05
N SER A 506 0.96 15.17 -17.99
CA SER A 506 -0.08 15.63 -18.91
C SER A 506 -1.42 15.87 -18.20
N ASP A 507 -1.73 15.13 -17.14
CA ASP A 507 -2.92 15.31 -16.31
C ASP A 507 -2.52 15.70 -14.89
N ARG A 508 -2.83 16.95 -14.52
CA ARG A 508 -2.61 17.50 -13.18
C ARG A 508 -3.20 16.62 -12.07
N GLN A 509 -4.37 16.02 -12.28
CA GLN A 509 -5.02 15.19 -11.27
C GLN A 509 -4.28 13.86 -11.11
N ASN A 510 -3.85 13.27 -12.22
CA ASN A 510 -3.08 12.04 -12.21
C ASN A 510 -1.71 12.23 -11.52
N LEU A 511 -1.04 13.36 -11.81
CA LEU A 511 0.19 13.76 -11.14
C LEU A 511 -0.03 13.94 -9.63
N ALA A 512 -1.11 14.60 -9.22
CA ALA A 512 -1.46 14.79 -7.82
C ALA A 512 -1.71 13.46 -7.08
N ASN A 513 -2.47 12.55 -7.69
CA ASN A 513 -2.71 11.21 -7.16
C ASN A 513 -1.41 10.40 -7.01
N THR A 514 -0.52 10.51 -8.00
CA THR A 514 0.77 9.79 -8.01
C THR A 514 1.70 10.31 -6.92
N ASN A 515 1.88 11.64 -6.82
CA ASN A 515 2.68 12.26 -5.77
C ASN A 515 2.17 11.94 -4.37
N ALA A 516 0.86 12.03 -4.16
CA ALA A 516 0.24 11.67 -2.89
C ALA A 516 0.48 10.22 -2.52
N THR A 517 0.41 9.30 -3.49
CA THR A 517 0.66 7.87 -3.25
C THR A 517 2.13 7.61 -2.90
N LEU A 518 3.07 8.20 -3.65
CA LEU A 518 4.50 8.10 -3.33
C LEU A 518 4.81 8.66 -1.94
N ARG A 519 4.16 9.77 -1.55
CA ARG A 519 4.31 10.33 -0.21
C ARG A 519 3.74 9.42 0.88
N ARG A 520 2.61 8.76 0.65
CA ARG A 520 2.06 7.76 1.58
C ARG A 520 3.03 6.61 1.81
N ILE A 521 3.62 6.10 0.73
CA ILE A 521 4.60 5.00 0.81
C ILE A 521 5.80 5.42 1.67
N ASP A 522 6.33 6.63 1.45
CA ASP A 522 7.44 7.18 2.25
C ASP A 522 7.06 7.34 3.73
N LEU A 523 5.86 7.86 4.02
CA LEU A 523 5.35 8.03 5.39
C LEU A 523 5.15 6.69 6.12
N ILE A 524 4.51 5.73 5.46
CA ILE A 524 4.28 4.38 6.02
C ILE A 524 5.62 3.72 6.32
N SER A 525 6.57 3.80 5.38
CA SER A 525 7.93 3.26 5.56
C SER A 525 8.66 3.97 6.71
N GLY A 526 8.49 5.28 6.85
CA GLY A 526 9.08 6.08 7.92
C GLY A 526 8.59 5.71 9.33
N VAL A 527 7.40 5.10 9.45
CA VAL A 527 6.88 4.59 10.72
C VAL A 527 7.30 3.14 10.94
N LEU A 528 7.04 2.26 9.97
CA LEU A 528 7.17 0.82 10.15
C LEU A 528 8.62 0.35 10.14
N ALA A 529 9.47 0.90 9.26
CA ALA A 529 10.83 0.43 9.10
C ALA A 529 11.70 0.65 10.37
N PRO A 530 11.66 1.83 11.04
CA PRO A 530 12.32 2.00 12.33
C PRO A 530 11.80 1.09 13.44
N ILE A 531 10.48 0.87 13.53
CA ILE A 531 9.88 -0.01 14.55
C ILE A 531 10.42 -1.44 14.40
N LEU A 532 10.41 -1.97 13.18
CA LEU A 532 10.89 -3.33 12.92
C LEU A 532 12.41 -3.44 13.10
N THR A 533 13.17 -2.44 12.64
CA THR A 533 14.64 -2.41 12.83
C THR A 533 15.00 -2.35 14.31
N GLY A 534 14.28 -1.51 15.09
CA GLY A 534 14.43 -1.42 16.54
C GLY A 534 14.08 -2.73 17.25
N ALA A 535 12.99 -3.39 16.84
CA ALA A 535 12.61 -4.69 17.37
C ALA A 535 13.70 -5.76 17.11
N VAL A 536 14.25 -5.82 15.89
CA VAL A 536 15.39 -6.70 15.59
C VAL A 536 16.56 -6.40 16.53
N MET A 537 16.93 -5.13 16.69
CA MET A 537 18.05 -4.74 17.57
C MET A 537 17.81 -5.10 19.03
N ALA A 538 16.56 -5.00 19.50
CA ALA A 538 16.18 -5.29 20.88
C ALA A 538 16.10 -6.79 21.19
N PHE A 539 15.55 -7.59 20.28
CA PHE A 539 15.30 -9.02 20.51
C PHE A 539 16.43 -9.94 20.00
N THR A 540 17.33 -9.44 19.15
CA THR A 540 18.44 -10.22 18.61
C THR A 540 19.79 -9.60 18.99
N SER A 541 20.41 -8.84 18.09
CA SER A 541 21.63 -8.09 18.35
C SER A 541 21.81 -6.96 17.32
N ARG A 542 22.63 -5.98 17.67
CA ARG A 542 22.92 -4.82 16.81
C ARG A 542 23.74 -5.17 15.56
N TRP A 543 24.64 -6.14 15.66
CA TRP A 543 25.40 -6.58 14.49
C TRP A 543 24.52 -7.40 13.52
N LEU A 544 23.58 -8.21 14.03
CA LEU A 544 22.64 -8.94 13.18
C LEU A 544 21.69 -7.99 12.44
N SER A 545 21.26 -6.90 13.08
CA SER A 545 20.48 -5.89 12.36
C SER A 545 21.28 -5.26 11.21
N ALA A 546 22.58 -5.05 11.37
CA ALA A 546 23.45 -4.54 10.30
C ALA A 546 23.58 -5.55 9.15
N VAL A 547 23.67 -6.85 9.45
CA VAL A 547 23.64 -7.92 8.41
C VAL A 547 22.32 -7.88 7.63
N LEU A 548 21.18 -7.75 8.31
CA LEU A 548 19.88 -7.67 7.65
C LEU A 548 19.74 -6.42 6.77
N ILE A 549 20.27 -5.27 7.21
CA ILE A 549 20.28 -4.06 6.40
C ILE A 549 21.18 -4.22 5.16
N ALA A 550 22.35 -4.85 5.31
CA ALA A 550 23.21 -5.16 4.16
C ALA A 550 22.50 -6.08 3.16
N GLY A 551 21.89 -7.16 3.65
CA GLY A 551 21.11 -8.09 2.84
C GLY A 551 19.93 -7.41 2.13
N TRP A 552 19.18 -6.55 2.85
CA TRP A 552 18.08 -5.79 2.26
C TRP A 552 18.55 -4.91 1.11
N ASN A 553 19.63 -4.13 1.26
CA ASN A 553 20.11 -3.23 0.21
C ASN A 553 20.61 -3.98 -1.04
N VAL A 554 21.18 -5.19 -0.89
CA VAL A 554 21.55 -6.02 -2.03
C VAL A 554 20.32 -6.57 -2.74
N VAL A 555 19.34 -7.07 -1.99
CA VAL A 555 18.10 -7.63 -2.55
C VAL A 555 17.26 -6.52 -3.20
N SER A 556 17.07 -5.40 -2.51
CA SER A 556 16.30 -4.25 -3.01
C SER A 556 16.92 -3.70 -4.29
N LEU A 557 18.25 -3.58 -4.38
CA LEU A 557 18.94 -3.16 -5.60
C LEU A 557 18.58 -4.07 -6.79
N CYS A 558 18.61 -5.39 -6.63
CA CYS A 558 18.27 -6.33 -7.69
C CYS A 558 16.82 -6.13 -8.17
N PHE A 559 15.86 -6.04 -7.25
CA PHE A 559 14.45 -5.84 -7.59
C PHE A 559 14.17 -4.45 -8.17
N GLU A 560 14.74 -3.40 -7.61
CA GLU A 560 14.59 -2.02 -8.10
C GLU A 560 15.11 -1.89 -9.53
N LEU A 561 16.28 -2.45 -9.84
CA LEU A 561 16.83 -2.43 -11.20
C LEU A 561 15.90 -3.13 -12.21
N LEU A 562 15.31 -4.27 -11.83
CA LEU A 562 14.35 -4.98 -12.67
C LEU A 562 13.08 -4.14 -12.89
N LEU A 563 12.50 -3.62 -11.80
CA LEU A 563 11.26 -2.84 -11.84
C LEU A 563 11.41 -1.54 -12.64
N TYR A 564 12.48 -0.77 -12.41
CA TYR A 564 12.73 0.46 -13.17
C TYR A 564 13.02 0.18 -14.65
N THR A 565 13.67 -0.94 -14.96
CA THR A 565 13.87 -1.36 -16.36
C THR A 565 12.54 -1.72 -17.03
N ARG A 566 11.62 -2.37 -16.30
CA ARG A 566 10.26 -2.65 -16.81
C ARG A 566 9.45 -1.38 -17.04
N VAL A 567 9.47 -0.43 -16.09
CA VAL A 567 8.83 0.88 -16.25
C VAL A 567 9.38 1.59 -17.48
N TYR A 568 10.71 1.62 -17.64
CA TYR A 568 11.36 2.23 -18.79
C TYR A 568 11.00 1.54 -20.11
N GLY A 569 10.85 0.21 -20.13
CA GLY A 569 10.42 -0.53 -21.31
C GLY A 569 9.00 -0.21 -21.73
N TYR A 570 8.06 -0.12 -20.78
CA TYR A 570 6.65 0.20 -21.06
C TYR A 570 6.44 1.65 -21.52
N ALA A 571 7.25 2.58 -21.03
CA ALA A 571 7.17 4.01 -21.36
C ALA A 571 8.41 4.48 -22.11
N HIS A 572 8.95 3.62 -22.98
CA HIS A 572 10.20 3.90 -23.70
C HIS A 572 10.08 5.18 -24.51
N ASP A 573 8.99 5.35 -25.24
CA ASP A 573 8.70 6.52 -26.08
C ASP A 573 8.82 7.85 -25.34
N VAL A 574 8.32 7.96 -24.11
CA VAL A 574 8.40 9.20 -23.33
C VAL A 574 9.74 9.32 -22.59
N LEU A 575 10.26 8.21 -22.06
CA LEU A 575 11.45 8.22 -21.22
C LEU A 575 12.76 8.26 -22.02
N SER A 576 12.78 7.80 -23.28
CA SER A 576 13.93 7.87 -24.19
C SER A 576 14.13 9.25 -24.81
N ASN A 577 13.05 10.02 -24.94
CA ASN A 577 13.03 11.30 -25.64
C ASN A 577 13.71 12.46 -24.91
N LYS A 578 14.33 12.22 -23.75
CA LYS A 578 15.17 13.22 -23.09
C LYS A 578 16.34 13.52 -24.04
N ILE A 579 16.20 14.57 -24.86
CA ILE A 579 17.25 15.10 -25.72
C ILE A 579 18.42 15.36 -24.78
N SER A 580 19.42 14.48 -24.82
CA SER A 580 20.68 14.75 -24.15
C SER A 580 21.22 15.99 -24.83
N ALA A 581 21.12 17.15 -24.18
CA ALA A 581 21.56 18.45 -24.72
C ALA A 581 23.08 18.51 -25.03
N ALA A 582 23.76 17.36 -25.07
CA ALA A 582 25.20 17.24 -24.93
C ALA A 582 25.84 16.27 -25.93
N LYS A 583 25.29 16.08 -27.15
CA LYS A 583 25.96 15.23 -28.16
C LYS A 583 26.63 15.94 -29.32
N SER A 584 26.34 17.20 -29.64
CA SER A 584 27.05 17.91 -30.73
C SER A 584 28.00 19.02 -30.28
N ASN A 585 27.66 19.87 -29.29
CA ASN A 585 28.45 21.07 -28.99
C ASN A 585 29.15 21.12 -27.61
N GLU A 586 28.78 20.30 -26.62
CA GLU A 586 29.36 20.38 -25.25
C GLU A 586 30.66 19.57 -25.04
N LYS A 587 30.94 18.56 -25.86
CA LYS A 587 32.22 17.79 -25.77
C LYS A 587 33.47 18.68 -25.95
N LEU A 588 33.32 19.84 -26.59
CA LEU A 588 34.36 20.85 -26.73
C LEU A 588 34.50 21.76 -25.50
N ALA A 589 33.43 21.99 -24.74
CA ALA A 589 33.45 22.82 -23.52
C ALA A 589 33.87 22.02 -22.26
N GLU A 590 33.58 20.73 -22.22
CA GLU A 590 33.83 19.85 -21.06
C GLU A 590 35.33 19.62 -20.78
N LYS A 591 36.19 19.81 -21.79
CA LYS A 591 37.64 19.61 -21.67
C LYS A 591 38.39 20.72 -20.89
N ARG A 592 37.70 21.79 -20.47
CA ARG A 592 38.33 23.01 -19.90
C ARG A 592 37.94 23.39 -18.47
N GLU A 593 37.05 22.68 -17.78
CA GLU A 593 36.54 23.15 -16.47
C GLU A 593 37.03 22.31 -15.27
N GLY A 594 37.80 22.95 -14.39
CA GLY A 594 38.33 22.34 -13.15
C GLY A 594 37.28 22.14 -12.05
N PRO A 595 37.61 21.34 -11.00
CA PRO A 595 36.69 20.98 -9.92
C PRO A 595 36.14 22.18 -9.12
N ILE A 596 36.90 23.28 -9.03
CA ILE A 596 36.48 24.51 -8.34
C ILE A 596 35.30 25.18 -9.07
N ARG A 597 35.26 25.18 -10.40
CA ARG A 597 34.14 25.77 -11.15
C ARG A 597 32.86 24.94 -11.05
N LYS A 598 32.98 23.61 -10.88
CA LYS A 598 31.87 22.71 -10.55
C LYS A 598 31.32 22.91 -9.14
N PHE A 599 32.14 23.39 -8.20
CA PHE A 599 31.66 23.80 -6.88
C PHE A 599 30.80 25.08 -6.96
N PHE A 600 31.22 26.06 -7.77
CA PHE A 600 30.44 27.27 -8.02
C PHE A 600 29.16 27.05 -8.86
N SER A 601 28.96 25.88 -9.47
CA SER A 601 27.73 25.58 -10.22
C SER A 601 26.50 25.42 -9.31
N SER A 602 26.69 25.04 -8.04
CA SER A 602 25.60 24.99 -7.04
C SER A 602 25.05 26.40 -6.75
N LEU A 603 25.94 27.41 -6.63
CA LEU A 603 25.55 28.81 -6.47
C LEU A 603 24.89 29.40 -7.72
N GLN A 604 25.33 28.98 -8.92
CA GLN A 604 24.65 29.34 -10.18
C GLN A 604 23.24 28.71 -10.28
N GLY A 605 23.05 27.51 -9.71
CA GLY A 605 21.77 26.84 -9.61
C GLY A 605 20.76 27.67 -8.80
N LEU A 606 21.19 28.31 -7.72
CA LEU A 606 20.33 29.21 -6.93
C LEU A 606 19.92 30.46 -7.70
N GLY A 607 20.84 31.09 -8.43
CA GLY A 607 20.51 32.24 -9.29
C GLY A 607 19.52 31.87 -10.41
N THR A 608 19.69 30.70 -11.03
CA THR A 608 18.72 30.17 -12.00
C THR A 608 17.38 29.91 -11.33
N TYR A 609 17.38 29.32 -10.13
CA TYR A 609 16.15 29.01 -9.42
C TYR A 609 15.38 30.28 -9.02
N ALA A 610 16.07 31.31 -8.53
CA ALA A 610 15.48 32.60 -8.15
C ALA A 610 14.78 33.33 -9.31
N SER A 611 15.18 33.07 -10.56
CA SER A 611 14.52 33.64 -11.74
C SER A 611 13.19 32.97 -12.09
N LEU A 612 12.87 31.81 -11.52
CA LEU A 612 11.64 31.08 -11.80
C LEU A 612 10.49 31.54 -10.91
N SER A 613 9.28 31.59 -11.47
CA SER A 613 8.06 31.95 -10.72
C SER A 613 7.79 31.01 -9.53
N VAL A 614 8.35 29.79 -9.52
CA VAL A 614 8.22 28.82 -8.42
C VAL A 614 9.27 28.94 -7.32
N PHE A 615 10.12 29.96 -7.36
CA PHE A 615 11.10 30.20 -6.30
C PHE A 615 10.42 30.52 -4.97
N LEU A 616 9.45 31.45 -4.94
CA LEU A 616 8.78 31.85 -3.70
C LEU A 616 8.04 30.67 -3.01
N PRO A 617 7.27 29.82 -3.72
CA PRO A 617 6.76 28.57 -3.14
C PRO A 617 7.86 27.65 -2.58
N GLY A 618 8.98 27.52 -3.29
CA GLY A 618 10.13 26.73 -2.83
C GLY A 618 10.80 27.30 -1.58
N LEU A 619 10.90 28.62 -1.48
CA LEU A 619 11.39 29.33 -0.31
C LEU A 619 10.44 29.15 0.88
N SER A 620 9.11 29.24 0.66
CA SER A 620 8.11 28.91 1.68
C SER A 620 8.28 27.49 2.21
N LEU A 621 8.49 26.50 1.32
CA LEU A 621 8.76 25.12 1.75
C LEU A 621 10.07 25.01 2.55
N ALA A 622 11.13 25.70 2.13
CA ALA A 622 12.42 25.68 2.82
C ALA A 622 12.34 26.30 4.22
N LEU A 623 11.54 27.35 4.41
CA LEU A 623 11.29 27.96 5.72
C LEU A 623 10.63 26.99 6.71
N LEU A 624 9.86 26.00 6.23
CA LEU A 624 9.31 24.95 7.10
C LEU A 624 10.41 24.07 7.71
N TYR A 625 11.58 23.95 7.08
CA TYR A 625 12.72 23.18 7.63
C TYR A 625 13.43 23.90 8.79
N LEU A 626 13.12 25.18 9.04
CA LEU A 626 13.65 25.93 10.19
C LEU A 626 12.93 25.56 11.51
N THR A 627 11.82 24.82 11.45
CA THR A 627 10.99 24.51 12.62
C THR A 627 11.61 23.43 13.51
N VAL A 628 11.59 23.65 14.84
CA VAL A 628 11.83 22.58 15.83
C VAL A 628 10.53 21.85 16.21
N LEU A 629 9.37 22.32 15.74
CA LEU A 629 8.04 21.81 16.14
C LEU A 629 7.68 20.53 15.40
N SER A 630 8.52 19.53 15.59
CA SER A 630 8.47 18.22 14.98
C SER A 630 8.87 17.18 16.03
N PHE A 631 8.52 15.91 15.82
CA PHE A 631 9.03 14.81 16.65
C PHE A 631 10.48 14.48 16.24
N ASP A 632 11.38 15.43 16.38
CA ASP A 632 12.82 15.25 16.22
C ASP A 632 13.50 14.97 17.56
N SER A 633 14.79 14.66 17.55
CA SER A 633 15.56 14.36 18.77
C SER A 633 15.54 15.51 19.78
N VAL A 634 15.48 16.75 19.33
CA VAL A 634 15.61 17.95 20.16
C VAL A 634 14.32 18.20 20.92
N THR A 635 13.18 18.22 20.22
CA THR A 635 11.87 18.42 20.85
C THR A 635 11.47 17.23 21.70
N ARG A 636 11.86 16.00 21.32
CA ARG A 636 11.68 14.83 22.19
C ARG A 636 12.43 14.97 23.51
N ALA A 637 13.70 15.42 23.48
CA ALA A 637 14.48 15.65 24.68
C ALA A 637 13.80 16.67 25.60
N TYR A 638 13.35 17.81 25.04
CA TYR A 638 12.63 18.84 25.79
C TYR A 638 11.34 18.32 26.45
N VAL A 639 10.54 17.53 25.72
CA VAL A 639 9.28 16.98 26.23
C VAL A 639 9.49 15.94 27.33
N ILE A 640 10.50 15.08 27.19
CA ILE A 640 10.84 14.05 28.20
C ILE A 640 11.34 14.70 29.49
N GLU A 641 12.21 15.72 29.39
CA GLU A 641 12.69 16.50 30.55
C GLU A 641 11.55 17.16 31.33
N GLN A 642 10.45 17.53 30.68
CA GLN A 642 9.25 18.03 31.37
C GLN A 642 8.32 16.93 31.92
N GLY A 643 8.78 15.68 31.95
CA GLY A 643 8.12 14.57 32.62
C GLY A 643 7.00 13.89 31.81
N LEU A 644 6.98 14.03 30.47
CA LEU A 644 6.15 13.21 29.61
C LEU A 644 6.80 11.84 29.37
N SER A 645 6.01 10.77 29.44
CA SER A 645 6.51 9.42 29.22
C SER A 645 6.87 9.20 27.75
N GLU A 646 7.95 8.45 27.51
CA GLU A 646 8.38 8.05 26.17
C GLU A 646 7.30 7.26 25.42
N VAL A 647 6.49 6.48 26.15
CA VAL A 647 5.36 5.73 25.59
C VAL A 647 4.30 6.67 25.02
N LEU A 648 3.90 7.70 25.77
CA LEU A 648 2.91 8.68 25.31
C LEU A 648 3.45 9.49 24.11
N LEU A 649 4.73 9.84 24.15
CA LEU A 649 5.41 10.52 23.04
C LEU A 649 5.45 9.65 21.78
N GLY A 650 5.71 8.35 21.93
CA GLY A 650 5.64 7.36 20.86
C GLY A 650 4.25 7.24 20.24
N LEU A 651 3.20 7.18 21.08
CA LEU A 651 1.80 7.14 20.64
C LEU A 651 1.42 8.41 19.86
N LEU A 652 1.77 9.59 20.36
CA LEU A 652 1.47 10.88 19.71
C LEU A 652 2.24 11.05 18.39
N ASN A 653 3.49 10.57 18.32
CA ASN A 653 4.23 10.52 17.05
C ASN A 653 3.58 9.56 16.03
N GLY A 654 3.08 8.41 16.50
CA GLY A 654 2.27 7.49 15.68
C GLY A 654 1.00 8.17 15.15
N LEU A 655 0.28 8.88 16.01
CA LEU A 655 -0.91 9.64 15.62
C LEU A 655 -0.59 10.75 14.61
N GLY A 656 0.51 11.48 14.81
CA GLY A 656 0.97 12.51 13.86
C GLY A 656 1.27 11.93 12.47
N SER A 657 1.76 10.69 12.42
CA SER A 657 1.99 9.98 11.16
C SER A 657 0.68 9.60 10.46
N ILE A 658 -0.34 9.17 11.22
CA ILE A 658 -1.69 8.91 10.69
C ILE A 658 -2.32 10.19 10.14
N ILE A 659 -2.25 11.29 10.89
CA ILE A 659 -2.76 12.60 10.46
C ILE A 659 -2.05 13.06 9.18
N GLY A 660 -0.74 12.82 9.09
CA GLY A 660 0.00 13.10 7.86
C GLY A 660 -0.49 12.30 6.65
N ILE A 661 -0.78 11.00 6.83
CA ILE A 661 -1.40 10.17 5.79
C ILE A 661 -2.78 10.73 5.40
N ILE A 662 -3.60 11.18 6.36
CA ILE A 662 -4.88 11.84 6.07
C ILE A 662 -4.67 13.10 5.20
N GLY A 663 -3.65 13.92 5.50
CA GLY A 663 -3.27 15.07 4.67
C GLY A 663 -2.97 14.68 3.21
N THR A 664 -2.24 13.58 3.00
CA THR A 664 -1.97 13.07 1.64
C THR A 664 -3.21 12.51 0.93
N LEU A 665 -4.22 12.02 1.65
CA LEU A 665 -5.49 11.57 1.08
C LEU A 665 -6.39 12.75 0.72
N ALA A 666 -6.36 13.82 1.53
CA ALA A 666 -7.07 15.06 1.28
C ALA A 666 -6.49 15.85 0.10
N TYR A 667 -5.16 15.83 -0.08
CA TYR A 667 -4.47 16.63 -1.09
C TYR A 667 -5.05 16.49 -2.51
N PRO A 668 -5.18 15.29 -3.12
CA PRO A 668 -5.72 15.18 -4.47
C PRO A 668 -7.19 15.58 -4.58
N ILE A 669 -7.96 15.45 -3.49
CA ILE A 669 -9.36 15.89 -3.42
C ILE A 669 -9.43 17.42 -3.48
N PHE A 670 -8.54 18.09 -2.75
CA PHE A 670 -8.43 19.56 -2.78
C PHE A 670 -7.94 20.05 -4.15
N VAL A 671 -6.92 19.42 -4.73
CA VAL A 671 -6.46 19.77 -6.09
C VAL A 671 -7.60 19.67 -7.11
N LYS A 672 -8.42 18.61 -7.04
CA LYS A 672 -9.58 18.41 -7.93
C LYS A 672 -10.66 19.50 -7.74
N ARG A 673 -10.96 19.86 -6.49
CA ARG A 673 -12.12 20.73 -6.16
C ARG A 673 -11.81 22.22 -6.24
N ILE A 674 -10.64 22.64 -5.77
CA ILE A 674 -10.30 24.06 -5.58
C ILE A 674 -9.02 24.48 -6.31
N GLY A 675 -8.33 23.53 -6.97
CA GLY A 675 -7.10 23.78 -7.71
C GLY A 675 -5.83 23.74 -6.87
N LEU A 676 -4.70 23.56 -7.54
CA LEU A 676 -3.38 23.34 -6.92
C LEU A 676 -2.92 24.52 -6.05
N VAL A 677 -2.99 25.75 -6.57
CA VAL A 677 -2.48 26.94 -5.87
C VAL A 677 -3.23 27.18 -4.55
N ARG A 678 -4.57 27.14 -4.58
CA ARG A 678 -5.43 27.32 -3.38
C ARG A 678 -5.26 26.19 -2.38
N THR A 679 -5.04 24.96 -2.84
CA THR A 679 -4.73 23.82 -1.98
C THR A 679 -3.50 24.09 -1.11
N GLY A 680 -2.46 24.71 -1.67
CA GLY A 680 -1.27 25.09 -0.91
C GLY A 680 -1.56 26.15 0.16
N VAL A 681 -2.42 27.14 -0.14
CA VAL A 681 -2.83 28.16 0.86
C VAL A 681 -3.49 27.47 2.06
N ILE A 682 -4.39 26.51 1.81
CA ILE A 682 -5.00 25.71 2.88
C ILE A 682 -3.94 24.91 3.66
N GLY A 683 -2.99 24.27 2.97
CA GLY A 683 -1.90 23.53 3.60
C GLY A 683 -1.09 24.39 4.57
N PHE A 684 -0.55 25.51 4.08
CA PHE A 684 0.27 26.43 4.88
C PHE A 684 -0.49 27.06 6.06
N TRP A 685 -1.71 27.55 5.84
CA TRP A 685 -2.50 28.16 6.92
C TRP A 685 -3.01 27.14 7.93
N SER A 686 -3.40 25.94 7.51
CA SER A 686 -3.79 24.88 8.45
C SER A 686 -2.62 24.43 9.33
N GLU A 687 -1.40 24.33 8.77
CA GLU A 687 -0.19 24.06 9.55
C GLU A 687 0.05 25.16 10.59
N PHE A 688 0.05 26.44 10.17
CA PHE A 688 0.24 27.57 11.07
C PHE A 688 -0.83 27.63 12.17
N SER A 689 -2.11 27.45 11.83
CA SER A 689 -3.21 27.48 12.79
C SER A 689 -3.06 26.42 13.89
N MET A 690 -2.60 25.21 13.55
CA MET A 690 -2.35 24.17 14.56
C MET A 690 -1.14 24.49 15.44
N LEU A 691 -0.13 25.18 14.88
CA LEU A 691 1.06 25.61 15.63
C LEU A 691 0.80 26.77 16.60
N ILE A 692 -0.33 27.46 16.51
CA ILE A 692 -0.76 28.42 17.54
C ILE A 692 -0.91 27.73 18.89
N LEU A 693 -1.32 26.45 18.92
CA LEU A 693 -1.36 25.65 20.16
C LEU A 693 0.02 25.51 20.80
N CYS A 694 1.08 25.36 19.99
CA CYS A 694 2.45 25.35 20.47
C CYS A 694 2.86 26.71 21.04
N LEU A 695 2.42 27.82 20.46
CA LEU A 695 2.69 29.15 21.01
C LEU A 695 1.94 29.36 22.34
N LEU A 696 0.67 28.96 22.41
CA LEU A 696 -0.16 29.03 23.62
C LEU A 696 0.45 28.20 24.76
N SER A 697 1.14 27.10 24.45
CA SER A 697 1.83 26.29 25.48
C SER A 697 2.81 27.10 26.32
N LEU A 698 3.40 28.17 25.78
CA LEU A 698 4.35 29.02 26.49
C LEU A 698 3.69 29.88 27.57
N PHE A 699 2.38 30.11 27.48
CA PHE A 699 1.63 31.04 28.34
C PHE A 699 0.72 30.34 29.35
N VAL A 700 0.69 29.00 29.35
CA VAL A 700 -0.18 28.19 30.23
C VAL A 700 0.60 27.63 31.41
N HIS A 701 -0.10 27.38 32.53
CA HIS A 701 0.45 26.78 33.75
C HIS A 701 1.19 25.46 33.46
N GLY A 702 2.43 25.37 33.96
CA GLY A 702 3.33 24.23 33.72
C GLY A 702 4.36 24.45 32.61
N THR A 703 4.44 25.67 32.03
CA THR A 703 5.51 26.06 31.10
C THR A 703 6.88 26.12 31.79
N SER A 704 7.93 25.64 31.15
CA SER A 704 9.32 25.83 31.60
C SER A 704 10.00 27.04 30.95
N PHE A 705 9.30 27.82 30.13
CA PHE A 705 9.86 29.00 29.45
C PHE A 705 9.93 30.22 30.38
N ILE A 706 11.13 30.81 30.49
CA ILE A 706 11.39 32.00 31.33
C ILE A 706 12.03 33.09 30.45
N PRO A 707 11.26 34.11 30.03
CA PRO A 707 11.71 35.02 28.97
C PRO A 707 12.74 36.10 29.36
N PHE A 708 13.11 36.26 30.65
CA PHE A 708 13.93 37.42 31.08
C PHE A 708 14.91 37.20 32.27
N GLU A 709 15.18 35.99 32.74
CA GLU A 709 16.16 35.82 33.84
C GLU A 709 17.62 35.72 33.35
N LYS A 710 18.49 36.54 33.94
CA LYS A 710 19.95 36.34 33.90
C LYS A 710 20.26 35.11 34.76
N PHE A 711 20.64 34.00 34.15
CA PHE A 711 21.07 32.80 34.85
C PHE A 711 22.32 33.06 35.69
N THR A 712 22.14 33.41 36.96
CA THR A 712 23.09 32.98 38.00
C THR A 712 22.77 31.53 38.29
N ALA A 713 23.74 30.64 38.07
CA ALA A 713 23.62 29.20 38.26
C ALA A 713 23.02 28.85 39.63
N VAL A 714 21.74 28.49 39.66
CA VAL A 714 21.15 27.70 40.75
C VAL A 714 20.79 26.37 40.13
N SER A 715 21.77 25.46 40.19
CA SER A 715 21.56 24.05 39.91
C SER A 715 20.47 23.52 40.83
N CYS A 716 19.37 23.01 40.27
CA CYS A 716 18.48 22.10 40.98
C CYS A 716 19.25 20.78 41.23
N HIS A 717 20.06 20.73 42.27
CA HIS A 717 20.54 19.47 42.84
C HIS A 717 19.37 18.83 43.60
N TYR A 718 18.86 17.71 43.07
CA TYR A 718 17.96 16.82 43.79
C TYR A 718 18.79 15.67 44.38
N TYR A 719 18.90 15.69 45.71
CA TYR A 719 19.32 14.66 46.68
C TYR A 719 20.75 14.09 46.60
N ASP A 720 21.56 14.51 47.56
CA ASP A 720 21.95 13.62 48.66
C ASP A 720 22.31 14.45 49.90
N THR A 721 21.90 13.97 51.08
CA THR A 721 22.64 13.93 52.36
C THR A 721 21.71 14.17 53.56
N TYR A 722 21.57 13.11 54.36
CA TYR A 722 21.26 13.15 55.78
C TYR A 722 22.03 14.26 56.52
N SER A 723 21.35 15.20 57.18
CA SER A 723 21.79 15.67 58.51
C SER A 723 20.77 16.60 59.14
N ASN A 724 20.52 16.31 60.42
CA ASN A 724 19.84 17.16 61.38
C ASN A 724 20.37 18.60 61.43
N SER A 725 19.51 19.46 62.00
CA SER A 725 19.79 20.69 62.76
C SER A 725 19.47 22.04 62.10
N THR A 726 18.43 22.65 62.68
CA THR A 726 18.30 24.04 63.15
C THR A 726 18.48 25.23 62.20
N ASN A 727 17.41 26.03 62.17
CA ASN A 727 17.40 27.50 62.11
C ASN A 727 18.22 28.16 60.99
N ALA A 728 17.61 28.30 59.83
CA ALA A 728 17.90 29.42 58.93
C ALA A 728 16.60 29.88 58.26
N THR A 729 16.10 31.04 58.68
CA THR A 729 15.14 31.85 57.91
C THR A 729 15.87 32.41 56.69
N SER A 730 15.96 31.62 55.63
CA SER A 730 16.21 32.12 54.28
C SER A 730 14.96 31.88 53.46
N THR A 731 14.28 32.97 53.12
CA THR A 731 13.15 33.03 52.20
C THR A 731 13.63 32.60 50.81
N LEU A 732 13.80 31.29 50.60
CA LEU A 732 14.00 30.72 49.28
C LEU A 732 12.63 30.73 48.61
N MET A 733 12.46 31.61 47.63
CA MET A 733 11.27 31.66 46.80
C MET A 733 11.21 30.35 46.00
N HIS A 734 10.56 29.33 46.56
CA HIS A 734 10.22 28.11 45.84
C HIS A 734 9.29 28.50 44.68
N LEU A 735 9.83 28.57 43.45
CA LEU A 735 8.97 28.51 42.28
C LEU A 735 8.17 27.20 42.36
N PRO A 736 6.83 27.25 42.34
CA PRO A 736 6.04 26.04 42.37
C PRO A 736 6.25 25.34 41.02
N CYS A 737 7.00 24.24 41.01
CA CYS A 737 6.96 23.30 39.90
C CYS A 737 5.55 22.73 39.84
N SER A 738 4.69 23.38 39.06
CA SER A 738 3.29 22.99 38.89
C SER A 738 3.23 21.56 38.34
N ASN A 739 2.52 20.66 39.02
CA ASN A 739 2.22 19.30 38.54
C ASN A 739 1.39 19.27 37.24
N SER A 740 1.05 20.42 36.66
CA SER A 740 0.28 20.56 35.43
C SER A 740 1.14 20.23 34.20
N LYS A 741 0.89 19.07 33.58
CA LYS A 741 1.48 18.69 32.28
C LYS A 741 0.80 19.39 31.07
N LEU A 742 -0.06 20.37 31.33
CA LEU A 742 -0.93 21.00 30.33
C LEU A 742 -0.13 21.72 29.23
N SER A 743 0.91 22.50 29.60
CA SER A 743 1.78 23.19 28.65
C SER A 743 2.38 22.21 27.64
N VAL A 744 3.04 21.15 28.12
CA VAL A 744 3.71 20.18 27.26
C VAL A 744 2.74 19.36 26.43
N LEU A 745 1.57 19.02 26.99
CA LEU A 745 0.52 18.33 26.25
C LEU A 745 0.01 19.19 25.08
N LEU A 746 -0.24 20.49 25.31
CA LEU A 746 -0.64 21.43 24.27
C LEU A 746 0.44 21.56 23.18
N LEU A 747 1.71 21.62 23.57
CA LEU A 747 2.84 21.64 22.64
C LEU A 747 2.83 20.41 21.72
N VAL A 748 2.72 19.21 22.30
CA VAL A 748 2.77 17.96 21.54
C VAL A 748 1.50 17.75 20.69
N ILE A 749 0.33 18.16 21.17
CA ILE A 749 -0.91 18.15 20.37
C ILE A 749 -0.76 19.06 19.14
N GLY A 750 -0.25 20.28 19.30
CA GLY A 750 0.02 21.18 18.18
C GLY A 750 0.99 20.57 17.16
N ILE A 751 2.06 19.93 17.64
CA ILE A 751 3.04 19.21 16.78
C ILE A 751 2.38 18.05 16.02
N THR A 752 1.42 17.37 16.66
CA THR A 752 0.72 16.21 16.10
C THR A 752 -0.27 16.65 15.01
N LEU A 753 -1.09 17.67 15.29
CA LEU A 753 -2.14 18.14 14.39
C LEU A 753 -1.59 18.91 13.18
N ASN A 754 -0.46 19.63 13.31
CA ASN A 754 0.13 20.39 12.20
C ASN A 754 0.50 19.54 10.98
N ARG A 755 0.68 18.22 11.17
CA ARG A 755 1.09 17.28 10.12
C ARG A 755 0.11 17.23 8.96
N PHE A 756 -1.17 17.51 9.20
CA PHE A 756 -2.18 17.59 8.15
C PHE A 756 -1.82 18.67 7.12
N GLY A 757 -1.55 19.89 7.59
CA GLY A 757 -1.22 21.03 6.75
C GLY A 757 0.15 20.91 6.08
N LEU A 758 1.15 20.46 6.86
CA LEU A 758 2.53 20.28 6.39
C LEU A 758 2.61 19.41 5.13
N TRP A 759 1.93 18.25 5.12
CA TRP A 759 2.00 17.35 3.97
C TRP A 759 1.22 17.84 2.76
N ILE A 760 0.16 18.63 2.96
CA ILE A 760 -0.56 19.30 1.86
C ILE A 760 0.33 20.39 1.24
N ALA A 761 1.01 21.19 2.08
CA ALA A 761 1.93 22.24 1.63
C ALA A 761 3.12 21.65 0.84
N ASP A 762 3.77 20.62 1.38
CA ASP A 762 4.89 19.93 0.73
C ASP A 762 4.51 19.32 -0.63
N LEU A 763 3.37 18.62 -0.71
CA LEU A 763 2.88 18.05 -1.95
C LEU A 763 2.54 19.14 -2.98
N THR A 764 1.93 20.24 -2.54
CA THR A 764 1.58 21.36 -3.42
C THR A 764 2.82 22.00 -4.03
N VAL A 765 3.81 22.38 -3.20
CA VAL A 765 5.05 23.00 -3.70
C VAL A 765 5.81 22.02 -4.59
N SER A 766 5.84 20.73 -4.21
CA SER A 766 6.47 19.71 -5.03
C SER A 766 5.85 19.58 -6.41
N GLN A 767 4.52 19.62 -6.51
CA GLN A 767 3.83 19.56 -7.79
C GLN A 767 3.94 20.87 -8.59
N LEU A 768 3.93 22.03 -7.93
CA LEU A 768 4.20 23.31 -8.60
C LEU A 768 5.57 23.32 -9.28
N GLN A 769 6.59 22.79 -8.61
CA GLN A 769 7.92 22.61 -9.21
C GLN A 769 7.90 21.63 -10.39
N GLN A 770 7.16 20.53 -10.29
CA GLN A 770 7.05 19.57 -11.40
C GLN A 770 6.37 20.16 -12.64
N GLU A 771 5.33 20.97 -12.45
CA GLU A 771 4.55 21.54 -13.56
C GLU A 771 5.23 22.76 -14.19
N ARG A 772 5.88 23.61 -13.40
CA ARG A 772 6.39 24.92 -13.87
C ARG A 772 7.89 24.96 -14.14
N VAL A 773 8.65 23.91 -13.79
CA VAL A 773 10.07 23.82 -14.12
C VAL A 773 10.26 23.15 -15.48
N PRO A 774 10.95 23.80 -16.44
CA PRO A 774 11.25 23.22 -17.75
C PRO A 774 12.05 21.92 -17.64
N GLU A 775 11.73 20.94 -18.49
CA GLU A 775 12.32 19.58 -18.46
C GLU A 775 13.86 19.57 -18.45
N LYS A 776 14.49 20.49 -19.19
CA LYS A 776 15.95 20.62 -19.31
C LYS A 776 16.70 20.96 -18.01
N ILE A 777 16.00 21.46 -16.98
CA ILE A 777 16.61 21.91 -15.72
C ILE A 777 15.91 21.32 -14.49
N ARG A 778 15.07 20.29 -14.65
CA ARG A 778 14.31 19.70 -13.53
C ARG A 778 15.23 19.11 -12.47
N GLY A 779 16.30 18.43 -12.88
CA GLY A 779 17.32 17.89 -11.99
C GLY A 779 18.01 19.00 -11.21
N ARG A 780 18.55 20.01 -11.90
CA ARG A 780 19.22 21.18 -11.30
C ARG A 780 18.35 21.84 -10.23
N ILE A 781 17.12 22.20 -10.57
CA ILE A 781 16.20 22.88 -9.63
C ILE A 781 15.81 21.96 -8.48
N GLY A 782 15.56 20.67 -8.75
CA GLY A 782 15.29 19.68 -7.69
C GLY A 782 16.44 19.54 -6.69
N GLY A 783 17.68 19.49 -7.20
CA GLY A 783 18.90 19.46 -6.38
C GLY A 783 19.08 20.73 -5.55
N THR A 784 18.92 21.91 -6.18
CA THR A 784 19.01 23.21 -5.51
C THR A 784 17.94 23.38 -4.43
N GLN A 785 16.70 22.96 -4.67
CA GLN A 785 15.66 22.98 -3.63
C GLN A 785 16.07 22.13 -2.41
N HIS A 786 16.65 20.96 -2.64
CA HIS A 786 17.08 20.10 -1.55
C HIS A 786 18.22 20.74 -0.75
N SER A 787 19.19 21.37 -1.43
CA SER A 787 20.24 22.17 -0.79
C SER A 787 19.66 23.33 0.02
N LEU A 788 18.63 24.02 -0.49
CA LEU A 788 17.95 25.11 0.23
C LEU A 788 17.26 24.61 1.50
N ASN A 789 16.54 23.49 1.43
CA ASN A 789 15.93 22.87 2.62
C ASN A 789 16.97 22.51 3.68
N GLN A 790 18.09 21.90 3.27
CA GLN A 790 19.17 21.54 4.20
C GLN A 790 19.88 22.76 4.80
N LEU A 791 19.95 23.89 4.07
CA LEU A 791 20.48 25.14 4.61
C LEU A 791 19.63 25.66 5.78
N PHE A 792 18.30 25.69 5.63
CA PHE A 792 17.41 26.11 6.73
C PHE A 792 17.44 25.13 7.91
N ASP A 793 17.58 23.83 7.64
CA ASP A 793 17.79 22.82 8.69
C ASP A 793 19.12 23.03 9.44
N LEU A 794 20.20 23.41 8.73
CA LEU A 794 21.49 23.75 9.34
C LEU A 794 21.40 25.02 10.20
N ILE A 795 20.67 26.04 9.75
CA ILE A 795 20.43 27.26 10.53
C ILE A 795 19.69 26.89 11.84
N ARG A 796 18.66 26.04 11.75
CA ARG A 796 17.94 25.52 12.92
C ARG A 796 18.89 24.87 13.94
N TYR A 797 19.75 23.95 13.50
CA TYR A 797 20.72 23.32 14.40
C TYR A 797 21.70 24.33 15.02
N THR A 798 22.16 25.30 14.24
CA THR A 798 23.05 26.36 14.72
C THR A 798 22.39 27.18 15.83
N LEU A 799 21.11 27.52 15.67
CA LEU A 799 20.34 28.24 16.70
C LEU A 799 20.21 27.44 17.99
N ILE A 800 19.95 26.12 17.89
CA ILE A 800 19.89 25.23 19.06
C ILE A 800 21.22 25.19 19.80
N ILE A 801 22.35 25.18 19.08
CA ILE A 801 23.70 25.23 19.69
C ILE A 801 23.93 26.57 20.41
N CYS A 802 23.49 27.68 19.82
CA CYS A 802 23.63 29.01 20.42
C CYS A 802 22.74 29.23 21.66
N LEU A 803 21.58 28.55 21.74
CA LEU A 803 20.63 28.64 22.84
C LEU A 803 20.28 27.23 23.37
N PRO A 804 21.22 26.58 24.09
CA PRO A 804 21.10 25.16 24.45
C PRO A 804 20.27 24.88 25.72
N HIS A 805 19.95 25.91 26.51
CA HIS A 805 19.32 25.72 27.82
C HIS A 805 17.80 25.52 27.72
N MET A 806 17.25 24.58 28.51
CA MET A 806 15.82 24.23 28.50
C MET A 806 14.89 25.44 28.75
N PRO A 807 15.17 26.36 29.68
CA PRO A 807 14.29 27.52 29.91
C PRO A 807 14.27 28.53 28.76
N GLN A 808 15.25 28.45 27.84
CA GLN A 808 15.34 29.24 26.62
C GLN A 808 14.65 28.56 25.43
N PHE A 809 14.19 27.31 25.57
CA PHE A 809 13.61 26.55 24.46
C PHE A 809 12.34 27.21 23.86
N GLY A 810 11.62 28.01 24.66
CA GLY A 810 10.50 28.80 24.15
C GLY A 810 10.88 29.79 23.05
N TYR A 811 12.13 30.28 22.98
CA TYR A 811 12.60 31.10 21.85
C TYR A 811 12.63 30.29 20.55
N HIS A 812 13.02 29.01 20.60
CA HIS A 812 12.99 28.12 19.43
C HIS A 812 11.56 27.84 18.96
N ILE A 813 10.62 27.69 19.91
CA ILE A 813 9.19 27.55 19.62
C ILE A 813 8.67 28.82 18.92
N CYS A 814 8.94 30.01 19.46
CA CYS A 814 8.54 31.28 18.86
C CYS A 814 9.12 31.47 17.44
N LEU A 815 10.41 31.20 17.26
CA LEU A 815 11.07 31.32 15.96
C LEU A 815 10.51 30.34 14.93
N SER A 816 10.17 29.12 15.37
CA SER A 816 9.54 28.11 14.52
C SER A 816 8.16 28.56 14.03
N VAL A 817 7.31 29.06 14.94
CA VAL A 817 5.99 29.59 14.59
C VAL A 817 6.11 30.80 13.66
N LEU A 818 7.08 31.70 13.91
CA LEU A 818 7.37 32.85 13.05
C LEU A 818 7.82 32.42 11.65
N SER A 819 8.67 31.39 11.56
CA SER A 819 9.11 30.85 10.27
C SER A 819 7.95 30.30 9.46
N VAL A 820 7.08 29.49 10.09
CA VAL A 820 5.89 28.93 9.43
C VAL A 820 4.90 30.02 9.03
N PHE A 821 4.68 31.02 9.88
CA PHE A 821 3.87 32.20 9.54
C PHE A 821 4.43 32.93 8.32
N THR A 822 5.74 33.17 8.30
CA THR A 822 6.42 33.84 7.18
C THR A 822 6.33 33.02 5.90
N ALA A 823 6.47 31.69 5.99
CA ALA A 823 6.27 30.78 4.88
C ALA A 823 4.85 30.87 4.29
N SER A 824 3.84 30.87 5.16
CA SER A 824 2.43 31.02 4.79
C SER A 824 2.15 32.37 4.13
N LEU A 825 2.74 33.45 4.65
CA LEU A 825 2.60 34.78 4.08
C LEU A 825 3.25 34.88 2.70
N ILE A 826 4.49 34.43 2.55
CA ILE A 826 5.22 34.43 1.26
C ILE A 826 4.44 33.62 0.22
N TYR A 827 3.95 32.43 0.57
CA TYR A 827 3.17 31.59 -0.33
C TYR A 827 1.85 32.28 -0.71
N THR A 828 1.18 32.90 0.25
CA THR A 828 -0.09 33.62 0.01
C THR A 828 0.13 34.83 -0.91
N ILE A 829 1.16 35.65 -0.66
CA ILE A 829 1.51 36.80 -1.52
C ILE A 829 1.77 36.33 -2.96
N TRP A 830 2.57 35.28 -3.11
CA TRP A 830 2.82 34.67 -4.42
C TRP A 830 1.54 34.12 -5.07
N SER A 831 0.66 33.51 -4.28
CA SER A 831 -0.61 32.96 -4.78
C SER A 831 -1.51 34.08 -5.32
N CYS A 832 -1.56 35.24 -4.65
CA CYS A 832 -2.33 36.40 -5.06
C CYS A 832 -1.77 37.04 -6.34
N SER A 833 -0.43 37.16 -6.45
CA SER A 833 0.21 37.70 -7.65
C SER A 833 0.12 36.77 -8.87
N THR A 834 -0.08 35.48 -8.63
CA THR A 834 -0.32 34.48 -9.69
C THR A 834 -1.80 34.35 -10.04
N ALA A 835 -2.71 34.59 -9.10
CA ALA A 835 -4.16 34.55 -9.31
C ALA A 835 -4.66 35.66 -10.26
N SER A 836 -3.98 36.81 -10.30
CA SER A 836 -4.25 37.87 -11.28
C SER A 836 -3.89 37.50 -12.72
N GLN A 837 -3.10 36.44 -12.94
CA GLN A 837 -2.81 35.85 -14.26
C GLN A 837 -3.75 34.67 -14.61
N LEU A 838 -4.65 34.29 -13.69
CA LEU A 838 -5.60 33.19 -13.83
C LEU A 838 -7.04 33.73 -13.88
N VAL A 839 -7.28 34.82 -14.62
CA VAL A 839 -8.62 35.07 -15.16
C VAL A 839 -8.89 33.93 -16.16
N PRO A 840 -9.97 33.16 -16.01
CA PRO A 840 -10.32 32.16 -17.01
C PRO A 840 -10.62 32.88 -18.33
N PRO A 841 -10.17 32.37 -19.50
CA PRO A 841 -10.72 32.82 -20.77
C PRO A 841 -12.13 32.21 -20.90
N ALA A 842 -13.06 32.74 -20.13
CA ALA A 842 -14.48 32.41 -20.17
C ALA A 842 -15.23 33.73 -20.33
N ALA A 843 -15.00 34.37 -21.48
CA ALA A 843 -15.84 35.43 -22.06
C ALA A 843 -15.40 35.77 -23.49
N ASP A 844 -14.13 35.56 -23.86
CA ASP A 844 -13.62 36.00 -25.18
C ASP A 844 -13.38 34.87 -26.21
N ILE A 845 -13.49 33.59 -25.81
CA ILE A 845 -13.34 32.45 -26.75
C ILE A 845 -14.66 32.17 -27.49
N GLU A 846 -15.81 32.38 -26.85
CA GLU A 846 -17.12 32.26 -27.53
C GLU A 846 -17.38 33.40 -28.54
N MET A 847 -16.60 34.48 -28.49
CA MET A 847 -16.69 35.58 -29.47
C MET A 847 -15.61 35.49 -30.57
N THR A 848 -14.54 34.70 -30.38
CA THR A 848 -13.50 34.50 -31.40
C THR A 848 -13.74 33.26 -32.27
N GLU A 849 -14.30 32.16 -31.75
CA GLU A 849 -14.69 31.02 -32.59
C GLU A 849 -15.93 31.34 -33.45
N LYS A 850 -16.91 32.08 -32.92
CA LYS A 850 -18.05 32.55 -33.72
C LYS A 850 -17.68 33.55 -34.82
N ASN A 851 -16.63 34.34 -34.64
CA ASN A 851 -16.15 35.28 -35.66
C ASN A 851 -15.16 34.64 -36.65
N ALA A 852 -14.47 33.56 -36.28
CA ALA A 852 -13.62 32.79 -37.19
C ALA A 852 -14.45 31.92 -38.16
N ASP A 853 -15.56 31.35 -37.68
CA ASP A 853 -16.49 30.59 -38.53
C ASP A 853 -17.31 31.49 -39.46
N LEU A 854 -17.57 32.75 -39.07
CA LEU A 854 -18.17 33.75 -39.96
C LEU A 854 -17.16 34.33 -40.96
N ALA A 855 -15.88 34.50 -40.60
CA ALA A 855 -14.85 34.96 -41.53
C ALA A 855 -14.53 33.91 -42.62
N GLY A 856 -14.52 32.61 -42.27
CA GLY A 856 -14.33 31.52 -43.21
C GLY A 856 -15.49 31.31 -44.20
N TYR A 857 -16.70 31.76 -43.84
CA TYR A 857 -17.88 31.71 -44.71
C TYR A 857 -17.95 32.90 -45.69
N TYR A 858 -17.36 34.05 -45.34
CA TYR A 858 -17.28 35.22 -46.23
C TYR A 858 -16.07 35.19 -47.19
N GLU A 859 -14.99 34.48 -46.87
CA GLU A 859 -13.84 34.35 -47.79
C GLU A 859 -14.05 33.31 -48.90
N THR A 860 -14.89 32.29 -48.70
CA THR A 860 -15.24 31.34 -49.76
C THR A 860 -16.26 31.90 -50.76
N GLU A 861 -17.19 32.76 -50.32
CA GLU A 861 -18.18 33.39 -51.22
C GLU A 861 -17.64 34.60 -52.01
N LEU A 862 -16.58 35.29 -51.53
CA LEU A 862 -15.88 36.32 -52.30
C LEU A 862 -14.80 35.74 -53.24
N GLY A 863 -14.19 34.60 -52.89
CA GLY A 863 -13.20 33.92 -53.75
C GLY A 863 -13.79 33.29 -55.01
N GLU A 864 -15.06 32.87 -54.99
CA GLU A 864 -15.76 32.33 -56.17
C GLU A 864 -16.43 33.41 -57.05
N LYS A 865 -16.59 34.65 -56.57
CA LYS A 865 -17.10 35.79 -57.37
C LYS A 865 -16.03 36.68 -58.00
N LEU A 866 -14.76 36.52 -57.63
CA LEU A 866 -13.64 37.26 -58.21
C LEU A 866 -12.89 36.51 -59.32
N ASN A 867 -13.21 35.23 -59.57
CA ASN A 867 -12.65 34.45 -60.70
C ASN A 867 -13.51 34.51 -61.99
N TYR A 868 -14.50 35.41 -62.06
CA TYR A 868 -15.34 35.60 -63.26
C TYR A 868 -15.25 37.02 -63.86
N VAL A 869 -14.35 37.89 -63.38
CA VAL A 869 -14.25 39.29 -63.87
C VAL A 869 -12.88 39.65 -64.47
N ASP A 870 -11.83 38.84 -64.28
CA ASP A 870 -10.49 39.12 -64.85
C ASP A 870 -10.24 38.51 -66.25
N ASN A 871 -11.29 38.29 -67.05
CA ASN A 871 -11.15 37.78 -68.43
C ASN A 871 -11.94 38.55 -69.51
N GLU A 872 -12.38 39.79 -69.25
CA GLU A 872 -13.10 40.62 -70.25
C GLU A 872 -12.76 42.13 -70.23
N GLU A 873 -11.50 42.54 -70.02
CA GLU A 873 -11.07 43.93 -70.30
C GLU A 873 -9.79 44.02 -71.16
N ASP A 874 -9.68 43.13 -72.14
CA ASP A 874 -8.77 43.29 -73.28
C ASP A 874 -9.57 43.15 -74.59
N LYS A 875 -10.57 44.04 -74.78
CA LYS A 875 -11.12 44.50 -76.08
C LYS A 875 -12.31 45.47 -75.92
N VAL A 876 -12.09 46.69 -76.43
CA VAL A 876 -13.05 47.75 -76.83
C VAL A 876 -13.52 48.70 -75.75
#